data_AF-A0A453EUL8-F1
#
_entry.id   AF-A0A453EUL8-F1
#
_cell.length_a   1.000
_cell.length_b   1.000
_cell.length_c   1.000
_cell.angle_alpha   90.00
_cell.angle_beta   90.00
_cell.angle_gamma   90.00
#
_symmetry.space_group_name_H-M   'P 1'
#
loop_
_entity.id
_entity.type
_entity.pdbx_description
1 polymer ?
#
loop_
_entity_poly.entity_id
_entity_poly.type
_entity_poly.pdbx_seq_one_letter_code
_entity_poly.pdbx_strand_id
1 'polypeptide(L)'
;HRNRSVGEGAMSMSSGGPSAPQRQPSMGRRNISRAITMRTDGYSGEEEGPIIESELVPSSLAPIVPILRAANEIEDENPRVAYLCRFTAFEKAHTMDPNSSGRGVRQFKTYLLHRLEKDEKDTQRRLASTDAKEIQRFYEHYCKKYLEEGLQTRKPDEMARYYQIASVLYDVLKTVTPDKPNSEYDQYAKGVEKEKASFSHYNILPLNISGPTQPVMEIPEIKAAVALLRKINNLPTPRPDTTNGPQGIDDGPIVRDLLDWLWQTFGFQKGNVENQKEHLILLLANIDMRGSGNVHQGERQNHMIQRDTVDHLMKKVFQNYISWCRYLHLESNIKIPHDASTQQPELLYIGLYLLIWGEASNVRFMPECLCYIFHHMARDLYDIISDRREESFDPPFRREGSDDAFLQLVIQPIYNVIHNEATMSKRGTVSHSKWRNYDDLNEYFWSKKCFKQLGWPMDPASDFFADPTKTKNDIERHDHSMSRRRMSKTNFVEVRTFLHLFRSFDRMWAFFILAFQAMVIIAWSPSGSLSAIFEPAVFRNVMTIFITAAFLNFLQATLEIVLNWKAWRSLVCSQMIRHVLKFVVAIGWLIILPVTYSSSIQNPTGLIKFFSNWIGNFQSQSIYNFAVALYMLPNIFSALFFIFLPMRRALERSNSRIVRFLLWWTQVHLIRSIYMTS
;
A
#
# COMPACT_ATOMS: atom_id res chain seq x y z
N HIS A 1 -59.06 -19.29 -6.88
CA HIS A 1 -60.35 -19.23 -7.58
C HIS A 1 -60.48 -17.89 -8.31
N ARG A 2 -60.70 -17.95 -9.63
CA ARG A 2 -61.51 -17.07 -10.52
C ARG A 2 -62.08 -15.78 -9.89
N ASN A 3 -62.24 -14.64 -10.57
CA ASN A 3 -61.97 -14.14 -11.93
C ASN A 3 -62.55 -12.70 -11.96
N ARG A 4 -62.01 -11.82 -12.83
CA ARG A 4 -62.72 -10.72 -13.56
C ARG A 4 -63.28 -9.53 -12.73
N SER A 5 -63.33 -8.27 -13.20
CA SER A 5 -63.18 -7.67 -14.54
C SER A 5 -63.11 -6.13 -14.44
N VAL A 6 -62.18 -5.54 -15.21
CA VAL A 6 -62.29 -4.41 -16.17
C VAL A 6 -63.32 -3.29 -15.96
N GLY A 7 -62.83 -2.03 -16.03
CA GLY A 7 -63.58 -0.83 -16.42
C GLY A 7 -62.62 0.31 -16.79
N GLU A 8 -62.65 0.74 -18.05
CA GLU A 8 -61.79 1.73 -18.74
C GLU A 8 -62.15 3.19 -18.40
N GLY A 9 -61.23 4.15 -18.69
CA GLY A 9 -61.65 5.50 -19.12
C GLY A 9 -60.85 6.73 -18.67
N ALA A 10 -59.81 7.07 -19.43
CA ALA A 10 -59.40 8.41 -19.92
C ALA A 10 -58.94 9.59 -19.02
N MET A 11 -57.70 10.05 -19.33
CA MET A 11 -57.18 11.44 -19.48
C MET A 11 -57.31 12.40 -18.26
N SER A 12 -56.27 13.05 -17.71
CA SER A 12 -55.22 13.84 -18.36
C SER A 12 -54.28 14.43 -17.29
N MET A 13 -53.08 14.81 -17.72
CA MET A 13 -51.91 15.17 -16.92
C MET A 13 -51.90 16.61 -16.43
N SER A 14 -51.46 16.86 -15.19
CA SER A 14 -50.67 18.07 -14.87
C SER A 14 -49.68 17.85 -13.71
N SER A 15 -48.40 18.06 -14.03
CA SER A 15 -47.30 18.68 -13.26
C SER A 15 -47.07 18.35 -11.76
N GLY A 16 -45.87 17.82 -11.46
CA GLY A 16 -45.19 17.98 -10.16
C GLY A 16 -44.09 16.94 -9.91
N GLY A 17 -42.81 17.33 -10.03
CA GLY A 17 -41.66 16.49 -9.67
C GLY A 17 -41.36 16.49 -8.15
N PRO A 18 -40.19 15.99 -7.71
CA PRO A 18 -39.87 14.57 -7.56
C PRO A 18 -39.78 14.15 -6.07
N SER A 19 -40.36 13.00 -5.73
CA SER A 19 -40.38 12.46 -4.36
C SER A 19 -39.27 11.42 -4.15
N ALA A 20 -38.42 11.64 -3.14
CA ALA A 20 -37.41 10.70 -2.68
C ALA A 20 -38.03 9.54 -1.86
N PRO A 21 -37.51 8.29 -1.93
CA PRO A 21 -38.00 7.19 -1.09
C PRO A 21 -37.23 7.06 0.24
N GLN A 22 -37.99 6.85 1.31
CA GLN A 22 -37.55 6.47 2.66
C GLN A 22 -36.74 5.16 2.67
N ARG A 23 -35.69 5.11 3.51
CA ARG A 23 -34.94 3.89 3.87
C ARG A 23 -35.26 3.48 5.31
N GLN A 24 -35.49 2.19 5.51
CA GLN A 24 -35.58 1.49 6.80
C GLN A 24 -34.22 1.43 7.55
N PRO A 25 -34.20 1.26 8.89
CA PRO A 25 -32.98 1.30 9.69
C PRO A 25 -32.28 -0.07 9.79
N SER A 26 -30.97 -0.10 9.56
CA SER A 26 -30.10 -1.27 9.78
C SER A 26 -29.16 -1.04 10.96
N MET A 27 -29.01 -2.07 11.79
CA MET A 27 -28.18 -2.16 12.99
C MET A 27 -26.69 -1.77 12.81
N GLY A 28 -26.17 -1.07 13.82
CA GLY A 28 -24.90 -1.39 14.50
C GLY A 28 -23.59 -1.17 13.73
N ARG A 29 -23.06 0.05 13.76
CA ARG A 29 -21.63 0.32 13.51
C ARG A 29 -21.04 1.14 14.66
N ARG A 30 -20.11 0.52 15.40
CA ARG A 30 -19.19 1.19 16.33
C ARG A 30 -18.36 2.19 15.53
N ASN A 31 -18.55 3.48 15.79
CA ASN A 31 -17.71 4.54 15.23
C ASN A 31 -16.77 5.05 16.31
N ILE A 32 -15.49 5.02 15.95
CA ILE A 32 -14.34 5.65 16.60
C ILE A 32 -14.62 7.15 16.70
N SER A 33 -14.73 7.67 17.93
CA SER A 33 -14.98 9.09 18.18
C SER A 33 -13.74 9.92 17.81
N ARG A 34 -13.86 10.63 16.68
CA ARG A 34 -13.04 11.80 16.36
C ARG A 34 -13.26 12.86 17.44
N ALA A 35 -12.17 13.41 17.98
CA ALA A 35 -12.18 14.51 18.93
C ALA A 35 -13.01 15.69 18.40
N ILE A 36 -14.04 16.07 19.14
CA ILE A 36 -14.86 17.26 18.89
C ILE A 36 -14.12 18.45 19.49
N THR A 37 -13.78 19.43 18.66
CA THR A 37 -13.48 20.79 19.09
C THR A 37 -14.76 21.48 19.54
N MET A 38 -14.83 21.93 20.80
CA MET A 38 -15.72 23.04 21.17
C MET A 38 -15.03 23.99 22.15
N ARG A 39 -15.31 25.28 21.94
CA ARG A 39 -14.94 26.40 22.83
C ARG A 39 -16.08 26.64 23.82
N THR A 40 -15.66 26.94 25.04
CA THR A 40 -16.26 27.72 26.14
C THR A 40 -17.60 28.43 25.90
N ASP A 41 -18.53 28.22 26.83
CA ASP A 41 -19.22 29.28 27.58
C ASP A 41 -19.83 28.72 28.88
N GLY A 42 -19.75 29.47 29.97
CA GLY A 42 -20.57 29.29 31.18
C GLY A 42 -19.99 28.46 32.33
N TYR A 43 -19.20 29.10 33.20
CA TYR A 43 -18.97 28.62 34.57
C TYR A 43 -20.16 29.09 35.43
N SER A 44 -21.13 28.20 35.66
CA SER A 44 -22.12 28.33 36.72
C SER A 44 -22.16 27.00 37.45
N GLY A 45 -21.75 27.01 38.72
CA GLY A 45 -21.80 25.82 39.55
C GLY A 45 -23.22 25.36 39.72
N GLU A 46 -23.47 24.09 39.41
CA GLU A 46 -24.34 23.17 40.13
C GLU A 46 -24.23 21.78 39.45
N GLU A 47 -23.94 20.79 40.28
CA GLU A 47 -24.12 19.34 40.09
C GLU A 47 -24.01 18.75 38.67
N GLU A 48 -22.81 18.25 38.32
CA GLU A 48 -22.69 17.16 37.34
C GLU A 48 -21.85 16.02 37.95
N GLY A 49 -22.34 14.78 37.79
CA GLY A 49 -21.73 13.54 38.27
C GLY A 49 -20.32 13.31 37.71
N PRO A 50 -19.64 12.20 38.07
CA PRO A 50 -18.20 12.05 37.86
C PRO A 50 -17.88 12.02 36.35
N ILE A 51 -17.48 13.18 35.83
CA ILE A 51 -16.87 13.32 34.51
C ILE A 51 -15.57 12.51 34.54
N ILE A 52 -15.44 11.54 33.63
CA ILE A 52 -14.30 10.61 33.61
C ILE A 52 -13.02 11.41 33.32
N GLU A 53 -12.22 11.65 34.36
CA GLU A 53 -11.01 12.50 34.35
C GLU A 53 -9.99 12.16 33.25
N SER A 54 -10.00 10.90 32.80
CA SER A 54 -9.09 10.41 31.76
C SER A 54 -9.41 10.92 30.35
N GLU A 55 -10.61 11.46 30.09
CA GLU A 55 -11.02 11.99 28.79
C GLU A 55 -10.64 13.47 28.56
N LEU A 56 -10.33 14.20 29.64
CA LEU A 56 -9.97 15.63 29.62
C LEU A 56 -8.46 15.88 29.47
N VAL A 57 -7.65 14.83 29.37
CA VAL A 57 -6.19 14.95 29.30
C VAL A 57 -5.76 15.53 27.93
N PRO A 58 -5.04 16.66 27.90
CA PRO A 58 -4.47 17.19 26.67
C PRO A 58 -3.57 16.17 25.96
N SER A 59 -3.61 16.12 24.63
CA SER A 59 -2.79 15.18 23.84
C SER A 59 -1.29 15.26 24.11
N SER A 60 -0.77 16.44 24.48
CA SER A 60 0.63 16.64 24.88
C SER A 60 1.00 15.96 26.20
N LEU A 61 0.00 15.53 26.99
CA LEU A 61 0.15 14.85 28.27
C LEU A 61 -0.35 13.39 28.20
N ALA A 62 -0.39 12.77 27.01
CA ALA A 62 -0.79 11.37 26.86
C ALA A 62 -0.12 10.37 27.86
N PRO A 63 1.16 10.52 28.25
CA PRO A 63 1.81 9.60 29.20
C PRO A 63 1.24 9.56 30.63
N ILE A 64 0.43 10.53 31.06
CA ILE A 64 -0.21 10.52 32.41
C ILE A 64 -1.56 9.80 32.42
N VAL A 65 -2.16 9.53 31.25
CA VAL A 65 -3.48 8.87 31.16
C VAL A 65 -3.52 7.53 31.90
N PRO A 66 -2.52 6.63 31.80
CA PRO A 66 -2.54 5.37 32.54
C PRO A 66 -2.54 5.57 34.06
N ILE A 67 -1.87 6.62 34.55
CA ILE A 67 -1.78 6.93 35.99
C ILE A 67 -3.14 7.35 36.54
N LEU A 68 -3.85 8.23 35.81
CA LEU A 68 -5.18 8.69 36.21
C LEU A 68 -6.24 7.59 36.10
N ARG A 69 -6.14 6.72 35.08
CA ARG A 69 -7.02 5.54 34.99
C ARG A 69 -6.83 4.61 36.17
N ALA A 70 -5.58 4.30 36.54
CA ALA A 70 -5.29 3.50 37.72
C ALA A 70 -5.83 4.16 39.00
N ALA A 71 -5.67 5.48 39.15
CA ALA A 71 -6.18 6.22 40.30
C ALA A 71 -7.71 6.09 40.44
N ASN A 72 -8.46 6.22 39.34
CA ASN A 72 -9.92 6.09 39.35
C ASN A 72 -10.37 4.65 39.65
N GLU A 73 -9.66 3.64 39.17
CA GLU A 73 -10.03 2.24 39.42
C GLU A 73 -9.78 1.79 40.87
N ILE A 74 -8.76 2.35 41.53
CA ILE A 74 -8.42 2.00 42.92
C ILE A 74 -9.08 2.92 43.95
N GLU A 75 -9.78 3.99 43.51
CA GLU A 75 -10.36 5.02 44.38
C GLU A 75 -11.30 4.42 45.43
N ASP A 76 -12.15 3.47 45.03
CA ASP A 76 -13.09 2.79 45.93
C ASP A 76 -12.37 1.88 46.94
N GLU A 77 -11.25 1.25 46.54
CA GLU A 77 -10.49 0.34 47.40
C GLU A 77 -9.60 1.08 48.41
N ASN A 78 -8.81 2.05 47.93
CA ASN A 78 -7.98 2.90 48.78
C ASN A 78 -7.93 4.34 48.23
N PRO A 79 -8.80 5.23 48.75
CA PRO A 79 -8.85 6.63 48.33
C PRO A 79 -7.51 7.38 48.53
N ARG A 80 -6.73 7.01 49.56
CA ARG A 80 -5.44 7.66 49.84
C ARG A 80 -4.39 7.30 48.80
N VAL A 81 -4.37 6.06 48.32
CA VAL A 81 -3.45 5.66 47.25
C VAL A 81 -3.89 6.24 45.90
N ALA A 82 -5.19 6.34 45.63
CA ALA A 82 -5.70 7.06 44.46
C ALA A 82 -5.25 8.53 44.45
N TYR A 83 -5.30 9.21 45.60
CA TYR A 83 -4.73 10.55 45.77
C TYR A 83 -3.23 10.60 45.43
N LEU A 84 -2.42 9.66 45.92
CA LEU A 84 -0.97 9.60 45.60
C LEU A 84 -0.70 9.39 44.10
N CYS A 85 -1.52 8.58 43.43
CA CYS A 85 -1.46 8.42 41.98
C CYS A 85 -1.78 9.73 41.24
N ARG A 86 -2.83 10.45 41.65
CA ARG A 86 -3.18 11.77 41.07
C ARG A 86 -2.09 12.81 41.32
N PHE A 87 -1.48 12.80 42.51
CA PHE A 87 -0.37 13.69 42.86
C PHE A 87 0.83 13.43 41.94
N THR A 88 1.21 12.16 41.77
CA THR A 88 2.30 11.77 40.86
C THR A 88 2.00 12.13 39.40
N ALA A 89 0.74 11.99 38.97
CA ALA A 89 0.31 12.43 37.64
C ALA A 89 0.46 13.95 37.47
N PHE A 90 0.15 14.74 38.51
CA PHE A 90 0.34 16.19 38.52
C PHE A 90 1.81 16.58 38.44
N GLU A 91 2.70 15.96 39.23
CA GLU A 91 4.15 16.20 39.17
C GLU A 91 4.73 15.87 37.79
N LYS A 92 4.32 14.73 37.21
CA LYS A 92 4.74 14.33 35.86
C LYS A 92 4.24 15.31 34.80
N ALA A 93 3.00 15.80 34.93
CA ALA A 93 2.47 16.85 34.06
C ALA A 93 3.21 18.19 34.23
N HIS A 94 3.63 18.52 35.45
CA HIS A 94 4.45 19.70 35.73
C HIS A 94 5.82 19.59 35.05
N THR A 95 6.48 18.44 35.16
CA THR A 95 7.78 18.15 34.56
C THR A 95 7.74 18.18 33.02
N MET A 96 6.68 17.65 32.40
CA MET A 96 6.55 17.62 30.93
C MET A 96 6.31 18.99 30.29
N ASP A 97 5.62 19.91 30.97
CA ASP A 97 5.35 21.26 30.46
C ASP A 97 5.35 22.30 31.60
N PRO A 98 6.51 22.68 32.13
CA PRO A 98 6.60 23.56 33.30
C PRO A 98 5.85 24.89 33.11
N ASN A 99 5.91 25.43 31.90
CA ASN A 99 5.31 26.72 31.54
C ASN A 99 3.83 26.61 31.14
N SER A 100 3.24 25.41 31.13
CA SER A 100 1.85 25.16 30.71
C SER A 100 1.52 25.75 29.33
N SER A 101 2.46 25.64 28.40
CA SER A 101 2.42 26.19 27.04
C SER A 101 1.52 25.38 26.09
N GLY A 102 1.28 24.10 26.40
CA GLY A 102 0.44 23.22 25.61
C GLY A 102 -1.04 23.61 25.64
N ARG A 103 -1.73 23.38 24.51
CA ARG A 103 -3.17 23.65 24.39
C ARG A 103 -3.95 22.87 25.46
N GLY A 104 -4.64 23.59 26.34
CA GLY A 104 -5.47 23.00 27.41
C GLY A 104 -4.71 22.54 28.66
N VAL A 105 -3.37 22.60 28.67
CA VAL A 105 -2.54 22.11 29.79
C VAL A 105 -2.77 22.92 31.06
N ARG A 106 -2.85 24.24 30.96
CA ARG A 106 -3.09 25.11 32.13
C ARG A 106 -4.44 24.84 32.79
N GLN A 107 -5.50 24.66 32.00
CA GLN A 107 -6.84 24.35 32.50
C GLN A 107 -6.83 23.00 33.22
N PHE A 108 -6.24 21.97 32.58
CA PHE A 108 -6.10 20.64 33.15
C PHE A 108 -5.33 20.64 34.49
N LYS A 109 -4.17 21.31 34.56
CA LYS A 109 -3.38 21.40 35.80
C LYS A 109 -4.14 22.11 36.92
N THR A 110 -4.86 23.19 36.60
CA THR A 110 -5.65 23.94 37.58
C THR A 110 -6.78 23.07 38.15
N TYR A 111 -7.48 22.34 37.29
CA TYR A 111 -8.51 21.39 37.70
C TYR A 111 -7.94 20.28 38.60
N LEU A 112 -6.85 19.64 38.17
CA LEU A 112 -6.23 18.55 38.93
C LEU A 112 -5.71 19.03 40.28
N LEU A 113 -5.14 20.24 40.35
CA LEU A 113 -4.70 20.83 41.61
C LEU A 113 -5.86 21.06 42.59
N HIS A 114 -6.96 21.64 42.11
CA HIS A 114 -8.15 21.86 42.96
C HIS A 114 -8.74 20.53 43.48
N ARG A 115 -8.73 19.49 42.65
CA ARG A 115 -9.12 18.14 43.11
C ARG A 115 -8.15 17.60 44.16
N LEU A 116 -6.85 17.75 43.97
CA LEU A 116 -5.84 17.32 44.94
C LEU A 116 -6.00 18.02 46.29
N GLU A 117 -6.28 19.31 46.31
CA GLU A 117 -6.55 20.06 47.56
C GLU A 117 -7.78 19.56 48.32
N LYS A 118 -8.79 19.07 47.58
CA LYS A 118 -9.98 18.45 48.16
C LYS A 118 -9.66 17.04 48.67
N ASP A 119 -9.08 16.20 47.82
CA ASP A 119 -8.71 14.82 48.13
C ASP A 119 -7.72 14.76 49.32
N GLU A 120 -6.85 15.75 49.49
CA GLU A 120 -5.92 15.82 50.63
C GLU A 120 -6.65 15.94 51.98
N LYS A 121 -7.79 16.64 52.02
CA LYS A 121 -8.61 16.82 53.23
C LYS A 121 -9.55 15.64 53.44
N ASP A 122 -10.09 15.08 52.36
CA ASP A 122 -11.14 14.06 52.40
C ASP A 122 -10.56 12.64 52.56
N THR A 123 -9.33 12.39 52.11
CA THR A 123 -8.71 11.06 52.16
C THR A 123 -7.91 10.85 53.44
N GLN A 124 -8.16 9.72 54.11
CA GLN A 124 -7.39 9.29 55.28
C GLN A 124 -6.61 8.00 54.99
N ARG A 125 -5.41 7.90 55.58
CA ARG A 125 -4.59 6.69 55.56
C ARG A 125 -5.28 5.57 56.33
N ARG A 126 -5.38 4.38 55.73
CA ARG A 126 -6.09 3.21 56.31
C ARG A 126 -5.15 2.10 56.74
N LEU A 127 -4.05 1.91 56.01
CA LEU A 127 -3.14 0.77 56.16
C LEU A 127 -1.89 1.13 56.97
N ALA A 128 -1.47 2.39 57.03
CA ALA A 128 -0.24 2.82 57.68
C ALA A 128 -0.30 4.27 58.21
N SER A 129 0.73 4.66 58.98
CA SER A 129 0.87 6.01 59.53
C SER A 129 1.52 7.02 58.58
N THR A 130 2.13 6.57 57.48
CA THR A 130 2.86 7.41 56.52
C THR A 130 2.46 7.01 55.10
N ASP A 131 2.36 7.97 54.18
CA ASP A 131 1.93 7.72 52.80
C ASP A 131 2.83 6.72 52.07
N ALA A 132 4.15 6.78 52.28
CA ALA A 132 5.10 5.80 51.74
C ALA A 132 4.79 4.34 52.15
N LYS A 133 4.46 4.12 53.42
CA LYS A 133 4.09 2.78 53.92
C LYS A 133 2.67 2.37 53.51
N GLU A 134 1.78 3.34 53.29
CA GLU A 134 0.41 3.11 52.83
C GLU A 134 0.44 2.49 51.42
N ILE A 135 1.16 3.12 50.48
CA ILE A 135 1.28 2.62 49.11
C ILE A 135 2.07 1.31 49.04
N GLN A 136 3.10 1.13 49.86
CA GLN A 136 3.87 -0.11 49.93
C GLN A 136 2.97 -1.30 50.33
N ARG A 137 2.20 -1.16 51.41
CA ARG A 137 1.26 -2.21 51.86
C ARG A 137 0.12 -2.44 50.87
N PHE A 138 -0.38 -1.37 50.26
CA PHE A 138 -1.42 -1.48 49.26
C PHE A 138 -0.92 -2.21 48.01
N TYR A 139 0.31 -1.92 47.56
CA TYR A 139 0.93 -2.59 46.42
C TYR A 139 1.06 -4.10 46.66
N GLU A 140 1.57 -4.52 47.82
CA GLU A 140 1.63 -5.93 48.22
C GLU A 140 0.26 -6.59 48.23
N HIS A 141 -0.71 -5.96 48.89
CA HIS A 141 -2.08 -6.47 48.98
C HIS A 141 -2.71 -6.60 47.59
N TYR A 142 -2.54 -5.58 46.74
CA TYR A 142 -3.05 -5.55 45.39
C TYR A 142 -2.46 -6.68 44.54
N CYS A 143 -1.13 -6.84 44.58
CA CYS A 143 -0.45 -7.88 43.82
C CYS A 143 -0.88 -9.29 44.27
N LYS A 144 -0.97 -9.54 45.58
CA LYS A 144 -1.42 -10.83 46.10
C LYS A 144 -2.88 -11.14 45.71
N LYS A 145 -3.78 -10.18 45.91
CA LYS A 145 -5.23 -10.34 45.65
C LYS A 145 -5.54 -10.48 44.16
N TYR A 146 -4.92 -9.66 43.31
CA TYR A 146 -5.30 -9.58 41.90
C TYR A 146 -4.37 -10.34 40.96
N LEU A 147 -3.08 -10.44 41.27
CA LEU A 147 -2.13 -11.16 40.41
C LEU A 147 -2.01 -12.61 40.86
N GLU A 148 -1.70 -12.89 42.13
CA GLU A 148 -1.45 -14.27 42.62
C GLU A 148 -2.74 -15.10 42.76
N GLU A 149 -3.75 -14.57 43.46
CA GLU A 149 -5.03 -15.27 43.67
C GLU A 149 -5.94 -15.21 42.42
N GLY A 150 -5.73 -14.21 41.54
CA GLY A 150 -6.54 -13.98 40.34
C GLY A 150 -6.12 -14.78 39.09
N LEU A 151 -4.90 -15.34 39.08
CA LEU A 151 -4.29 -16.01 37.93
C LEU A 151 -5.11 -17.17 37.34
N GLN A 152 -5.90 -17.87 38.17
CA GLN A 152 -6.63 -19.08 37.77
C GLN A 152 -8.12 -18.86 37.44
N THR A 153 -8.69 -17.71 37.81
CA THR A 153 -10.16 -17.51 37.77
C THR A 153 -10.62 -16.42 36.81
N ARG A 154 -9.73 -15.49 36.42
CA ARG A 154 -10.13 -14.24 35.73
C ARG A 154 -9.82 -14.25 34.24
N LYS A 155 -10.54 -13.39 33.51
CA LYS A 155 -10.35 -13.21 32.08
C LYS A 155 -9.00 -12.55 31.78
N PRO A 156 -8.36 -12.88 30.64
CA PRO A 156 -7.09 -12.29 30.20
C PRO A 156 -7.11 -10.77 30.11
N ASP A 157 -8.19 -10.18 29.56
CA ASP A 157 -8.33 -8.73 29.43
C ASP A 157 -8.36 -8.02 30.78
N GLU A 158 -9.02 -8.63 31.77
CA GLU A 158 -9.03 -8.11 33.14
C GLU A 158 -7.64 -8.24 33.77
N MET A 159 -6.93 -9.31 33.46
CA MET A 159 -5.60 -9.56 33.99
C MET A 159 -4.56 -8.58 33.42
N ALA A 160 -4.61 -8.32 32.12
CA ALA A 160 -3.82 -7.28 31.46
C ALA A 160 -4.01 -5.90 32.14
N ARG A 161 -5.26 -5.57 32.48
CA ARG A 161 -5.61 -4.35 33.21
C ARG A 161 -5.02 -4.33 34.63
N TYR A 162 -5.09 -5.43 35.38
CA TYR A 162 -4.49 -5.51 36.72
C TYR A 162 -2.97 -5.40 36.69
N TYR A 163 -2.29 -6.06 35.73
CA TYR A 163 -0.85 -5.90 35.51
C TYR A 163 -0.48 -4.45 35.14
N GLN A 164 -1.30 -3.78 34.33
CA GLN A 164 -1.12 -2.36 34.00
C GLN A 164 -1.26 -1.45 35.23
N ILE A 165 -2.21 -1.73 36.11
CA ILE A 165 -2.40 -0.96 37.36
C ILE A 165 -1.25 -1.25 38.33
N ALA A 166 -0.85 -2.50 38.50
CA ALA A 166 0.28 -2.87 39.36
C ALA A 166 1.59 -2.18 38.91
N SER A 167 1.84 -2.14 37.60
CA SER A 167 2.94 -1.37 37.00
C SER A 167 2.90 0.11 37.39
N VAL A 168 1.74 0.75 37.23
CA VAL A 168 1.56 2.16 37.62
C VAL A 168 1.73 2.36 39.13
N LEU A 169 1.20 1.47 39.95
CA LEU A 169 1.33 1.54 41.42
C LEU A 169 2.78 1.46 41.85
N TYR A 170 3.59 0.64 41.16
CA TYR A 170 5.02 0.56 41.42
C TYR A 170 5.77 1.83 40.97
N ASP A 171 5.42 2.42 39.83
CA ASP A 171 5.96 3.72 39.40
C ASP A 171 5.68 4.82 40.45
N VAL A 172 4.46 4.84 41.00
CA VAL A 172 4.04 5.77 42.05
C VAL A 172 4.75 5.45 43.39
N LEU A 173 4.95 4.18 43.72
CA LEU A 173 5.73 3.77 44.90
C LEU A 173 7.17 4.30 44.81
N LYS A 174 7.78 4.23 43.62
CA LYS A 174 9.14 4.71 43.38
C LYS A 174 9.27 6.22 43.49
N THR A 175 8.27 6.98 43.04
CA THR A 175 8.27 8.45 43.18
C THR A 175 8.04 8.91 44.62
N VAL A 176 7.19 8.21 45.37
CA VAL A 176 6.89 8.54 46.78
C VAL A 176 8.01 8.09 47.74
N THR A 177 8.87 7.14 47.34
CA THR A 177 9.90 6.54 48.20
C THR A 177 11.31 6.55 47.59
N PRO A 178 11.89 7.73 47.26
CA PRO A 178 13.18 7.81 46.58
C PRO A 178 14.38 7.32 47.41
N ASP A 179 14.31 7.44 48.75
CA ASP A 179 15.46 7.22 49.65
C ASP A 179 15.62 5.77 50.16
N LYS A 180 14.74 4.84 49.75
CA LYS A 180 14.81 3.41 50.14
C LYS A 180 14.64 2.50 48.92
N PRO A 181 15.73 2.13 48.22
CA PRO A 181 15.68 1.11 47.18
C PRO A 181 15.43 -0.25 47.83
N ASN A 182 14.16 -0.63 47.95
CA ASN A 182 13.80 -1.95 48.41
C ASN A 182 13.98 -2.93 47.25
N SER A 183 15.18 -3.54 47.16
CA SER A 183 15.58 -4.49 46.11
C SER A 183 14.56 -5.63 45.86
N GLU A 184 13.72 -5.96 46.85
CA GLU A 184 12.69 -6.99 46.75
C GLU A 184 11.51 -6.56 45.85
N TYR A 185 10.97 -5.34 46.03
CA TYR A 185 9.92 -4.84 45.14
C TYR A 185 10.44 -4.57 43.73
N ASP A 186 11.72 -4.20 43.58
CA ASP A 186 12.33 -4.02 42.27
C ASP A 186 12.38 -5.34 41.48
N GLN A 187 12.67 -6.46 42.16
CA GLN A 187 12.63 -7.79 41.54
C GLN A 187 11.19 -8.22 41.24
N TYR A 188 10.26 -8.00 42.17
CA TYR A 188 8.86 -8.32 41.96
C TYR A 188 8.25 -7.52 40.81
N ALA A 189 8.52 -6.21 40.75
CA ALA A 189 8.06 -5.32 39.69
C ALA A 189 8.65 -5.70 38.33
N LYS A 190 9.91 -6.16 38.26
CA LYS A 190 10.46 -6.76 37.03
C LYS A 190 9.65 -7.98 36.57
N GLY A 191 9.21 -8.82 37.50
CA GLY A 191 8.29 -9.92 37.22
C GLY A 191 6.93 -9.43 36.68
N VAL A 192 6.34 -8.41 37.33
CA VAL A 192 5.08 -7.78 36.90
C VAL A 192 5.19 -7.19 35.50
N GLU A 193 6.28 -6.47 35.19
CA GLU A 193 6.50 -5.91 33.85
C GLU A 193 6.70 -7.00 32.79
N LYS A 194 7.38 -8.10 33.13
CA LYS A 194 7.57 -9.25 32.24
C LYS A 194 6.24 -9.91 31.90
N GLU A 195 5.41 -10.16 32.90
CA GLU A 195 4.07 -10.75 32.68
C GLU A 195 3.13 -9.76 31.97
N LYS A 196 3.16 -8.47 32.33
CA LYS A 196 2.43 -7.41 31.62
C LYS A 196 2.76 -7.38 30.13
N ALA A 197 4.05 -7.54 29.77
CA ALA A 197 4.47 -7.62 28.38
C ALA A 197 3.85 -8.84 27.65
N SER A 198 3.65 -9.96 28.35
CA SER A 198 2.94 -11.14 27.82
C SER A 198 1.48 -10.88 27.48
N PHE A 199 0.85 -9.86 28.09
CA PHE A 199 -0.53 -9.41 27.79
C PHE A 199 -0.57 -8.27 26.73
N SER A 200 0.40 -8.22 25.83
CA SER A 200 0.48 -7.19 24.78
C SER A 200 -0.87 -7.00 24.05
N HIS A 201 -1.31 -5.74 23.98
CA HIS A 201 -2.69 -5.34 23.62
C HIS A 201 -3.09 -5.63 22.17
N TYR A 202 -2.15 -6.01 21.31
CA TYR A 202 -2.36 -6.06 19.86
C TYR A 202 -2.59 -7.48 19.33
N ASN A 203 -2.30 -8.52 20.11
CA ASN A 203 -2.39 -9.93 19.74
C ASN A 203 -3.61 -10.59 20.40
N ILE A 204 -4.40 -11.28 19.60
CA ILE A 204 -5.62 -11.99 20.02
C ILE A 204 -5.24 -13.34 20.65
N LEU A 205 -4.17 -13.98 20.18
CA LEU A 205 -3.76 -15.29 20.65
C LEU A 205 -2.84 -15.18 21.87
N PRO A 206 -3.20 -15.76 23.02
CA PRO A 206 -2.41 -15.71 24.25
C PRO A 206 -1.23 -16.69 24.22
N LEU A 207 -0.28 -16.47 23.31
CA LEU A 207 0.82 -17.42 23.08
C LEU A 207 1.87 -17.43 24.20
N ASN A 208 1.94 -16.35 24.98
CA ASN A 208 2.95 -16.11 26.03
C ASN A 208 2.34 -16.04 27.45
N ILE A 209 1.04 -16.27 27.63
CA ILE A 209 0.35 -16.11 28.92
C ILE A 209 0.47 -17.39 29.75
N SER A 210 0.96 -17.28 30.99
CA SER A 210 1.14 -18.39 31.94
C SER A 210 -0.14 -18.82 32.68
N GLY A 211 -1.32 -18.53 32.12
CA GLY A 211 -2.64 -18.70 32.76
C GLY A 211 -3.50 -19.82 32.15
N PRO A 212 -4.80 -19.92 32.55
CA PRO A 212 -5.72 -20.92 32.00
C PRO A 212 -5.86 -20.79 30.48
N THR A 213 -5.92 -21.93 29.78
CA THR A 213 -6.02 -21.95 28.31
C THR A 213 -7.33 -21.28 27.86
N GLN A 214 -7.20 -20.23 27.05
CA GLN A 214 -8.37 -19.54 26.53
C GLN A 214 -9.13 -20.43 25.53
N PRO A 215 -10.46 -20.30 25.40
CA PRO A 215 -11.26 -21.08 24.46
C PRO A 215 -10.77 -21.02 23.01
N VAL A 216 -10.17 -19.90 22.58
CA VAL A 216 -9.59 -19.77 21.24
C VAL A 216 -8.41 -20.73 21.03
N MET A 217 -7.63 -21.01 22.07
CA MET A 217 -6.52 -21.97 22.02
C MET A 217 -7.02 -23.42 22.03
N GLU A 218 -8.31 -23.65 22.32
CA GLU A 218 -8.93 -24.99 22.25
C GLU A 218 -9.27 -25.43 20.81
N ILE A 219 -9.24 -24.50 19.85
CA ILE A 219 -9.52 -24.77 18.44
C ILE A 219 -8.43 -25.71 17.86
N PRO A 220 -8.79 -26.90 17.34
CA PRO A 220 -7.82 -27.91 16.87
C PRO A 220 -6.83 -27.39 15.82
N GLU A 221 -7.31 -26.59 14.87
CA GLU A 221 -6.50 -26.04 13.79
C GLU A 221 -5.48 -25.01 14.31
N ILE A 222 -5.85 -24.23 15.34
CA ILE A 222 -4.94 -23.29 16.01
C ILE A 222 -3.90 -24.07 16.82
N LYS A 223 -4.30 -25.10 17.58
CA LYS A 223 -3.36 -25.98 18.29
C LYS A 223 -2.35 -26.62 17.34
N ALA A 224 -2.84 -27.14 16.21
CA ALA A 224 -2.01 -27.77 15.20
C ALA A 224 -1.01 -26.78 14.58
N ALA A 225 -1.44 -25.57 14.24
CA ALA A 225 -0.57 -24.52 13.69
C ALA A 225 0.50 -24.06 14.71
N VAL A 226 0.12 -23.88 15.98
CA VAL A 226 1.07 -23.55 17.06
C VAL A 226 2.09 -24.67 17.25
N ALA A 227 1.63 -25.92 17.34
CA ALA A 227 2.50 -27.08 17.47
C ALA A 227 3.44 -27.23 16.26
N LEU A 228 2.96 -26.91 15.06
CA LEU A 228 3.76 -26.94 13.83
C LEU A 228 4.90 -25.90 13.87
N LEU A 229 4.63 -24.66 14.30
CA LEU A 229 5.67 -23.62 14.42
C LEU A 229 6.67 -23.90 15.55
N ARG A 230 6.28 -24.66 16.59
CA ARG A 230 7.19 -25.07 17.67
C ARG A 230 8.15 -26.21 17.28
N LYS A 231 7.97 -26.82 16.11
CA LYS A 231 8.91 -27.85 15.61
C LYS A 231 10.18 -27.18 15.09
N ILE A 232 11.18 -27.09 15.96
CA ILE A 232 12.51 -26.52 15.69
C ILE A 232 13.52 -27.67 15.65
N ASN A 233 13.35 -28.59 14.70
CA ASN A 233 14.20 -29.77 14.64
C ASN A 233 15.49 -29.42 13.87
N ASN A 234 16.64 -29.72 14.46
CA ASN A 234 17.97 -29.61 13.83
C ASN A 234 18.29 -28.21 13.26
N LEU A 235 17.77 -27.13 13.86
CA LEU A 235 18.19 -25.77 13.49
C LEU A 235 19.44 -25.37 14.29
N PRO A 236 20.46 -24.79 13.64
CA PRO A 236 21.65 -24.32 14.33
C PRO A 236 21.30 -23.12 15.21
N THR A 237 22.08 -22.90 16.27
CA THR A 237 21.82 -21.81 17.22
C THR A 237 22.64 -20.56 16.86
N PRO A 238 22.05 -19.35 16.86
CA PRO A 238 22.85 -18.14 16.68
C PRO A 238 23.78 -17.95 17.88
N ARG A 239 25.06 -17.62 17.63
CA ARG A 239 26.05 -17.43 18.72
C ARG A 239 25.68 -16.22 19.59
N PRO A 240 25.59 -16.38 20.94
CA PRO A 240 25.34 -15.26 21.84
C PRO A 240 26.52 -14.27 21.83
N ASP A 241 26.23 -12.98 22.02
CA ASP A 241 27.26 -11.94 22.11
C ASP A 241 28.11 -12.16 23.38
N THR A 242 29.40 -12.41 23.18
CA THR A 242 30.38 -12.74 24.24
C THR A 242 30.97 -11.52 24.95
N THR A 243 30.44 -10.32 24.72
CA THR A 243 30.97 -9.06 25.29
C THR A 243 30.35 -8.67 26.63
N ASN A 244 29.29 -9.34 27.07
CA ASN A 244 28.82 -9.23 28.45
C ASN A 244 29.71 -10.11 29.34
N GLY A 245 30.28 -9.51 30.39
CA GLY A 245 31.27 -10.11 31.30
C GLY A 245 30.86 -11.44 31.98
N PRO A 246 31.71 -11.97 32.86
CA PRO A 246 31.74 -13.40 33.19
C PRO A 246 30.43 -13.90 33.79
N GLN A 247 29.90 -14.98 33.17
CA GLN A 247 29.05 -16.02 33.76
C GLN A 247 28.08 -15.54 34.86
N GLY A 248 27.18 -14.63 34.49
CA GLY A 248 25.83 -14.66 35.04
C GLY A 248 25.02 -15.63 34.20
N ILE A 249 24.35 -16.60 34.81
CA ILE A 249 23.34 -17.45 34.17
C ILE A 249 22.15 -16.55 33.87
N ASP A 250 22.28 -15.70 32.87
CA ASP A 250 21.15 -15.01 32.25
C ASP A 250 20.90 -15.79 30.97
N ASP A 251 19.97 -16.76 31.07
CA ASP A 251 19.56 -17.58 29.94
C ASP A 251 19.23 -16.64 28.78
N GLY A 252 20.02 -16.71 27.70
CA GLY A 252 19.76 -15.94 26.48
C GLY A 252 18.31 -16.14 26.02
N PRO A 253 17.78 -15.22 25.17
CA PRO A 253 16.37 -15.26 24.79
C PRO A 253 15.95 -16.65 24.31
N ILE A 254 15.00 -17.27 25.02
CA ILE A 254 14.57 -18.65 24.77
C ILE A 254 13.92 -18.73 23.39
N VAL A 255 14.50 -19.50 22.47
CA VAL A 255 13.91 -19.79 21.15
C VAL A 255 12.74 -20.77 21.34
N ARG A 256 11.50 -20.31 21.19
CA ARG A 256 10.30 -21.14 21.42
C ARG A 256 9.69 -21.70 20.13
N ASP A 257 9.94 -21.05 19.00
CA ASP A 257 9.42 -21.44 17.68
C ASP A 257 10.28 -20.92 16.53
N LEU A 258 9.90 -21.26 15.30
CA LEU A 258 10.59 -20.87 14.07
C LEU A 258 10.74 -19.35 13.89
N LEU A 259 9.79 -18.55 14.36
CA LEU A 259 9.84 -17.09 14.19
C LEU A 259 10.74 -16.44 15.25
N ASP A 260 10.76 -16.98 16.47
CA ASP A 260 11.77 -16.61 17.47
C ASP A 260 13.18 -16.96 17.00
N TRP A 261 13.35 -18.05 16.23
CA TRP A 261 14.63 -18.38 15.61
C TRP A 261 15.00 -17.38 14.51
N LEU A 262 14.07 -17.02 13.62
CA LEU A 262 14.29 -16.00 12.59
C LEU A 262 14.60 -14.63 13.20
N TRP A 263 13.95 -14.28 14.31
CA TRP A 263 14.21 -13.07 15.08
C TRP A 263 15.68 -12.96 15.49
N GLN A 264 16.21 -13.99 16.15
CA GLN A 264 17.62 -14.00 16.58
C GLN A 264 18.60 -14.11 15.41
N THR A 265 18.19 -14.77 14.32
CA THR A 265 19.03 -14.94 13.14
C THR A 265 19.23 -13.62 12.37
N PHE A 266 18.16 -12.84 12.18
CA PHE A 266 18.19 -11.67 11.29
C PHE A 266 17.97 -10.33 12.00
N GLY A 267 17.74 -10.31 13.32
CA GLY A 267 17.63 -9.09 14.11
C GLY A 267 16.37 -8.27 13.81
N PHE A 268 15.23 -8.94 13.67
CA PHE A 268 13.91 -8.31 13.52
C PHE A 268 13.40 -7.69 14.83
N GLN A 269 12.44 -6.77 14.76
CA GLN A 269 11.79 -6.21 15.95
C GLN A 269 10.92 -7.26 16.65
N LYS A 270 11.08 -7.45 17.97
CA LYS A 270 10.33 -8.45 18.73
C LYS A 270 8.81 -8.31 18.58
N GLY A 271 8.29 -7.08 18.61
CA GLY A 271 6.86 -6.83 18.39
C GLY A 271 6.39 -7.20 16.98
N ASN A 272 7.22 -7.01 15.94
CA ASN A 272 6.90 -7.46 14.59
C ASN A 272 6.83 -9.00 14.53
N VAL A 273 7.77 -9.67 15.20
CA VAL A 273 7.83 -11.14 15.27
C VAL A 273 6.58 -11.72 15.92
N GLU A 274 6.16 -11.17 17.06
CA GLU A 274 4.95 -11.60 17.75
C GLU A 274 3.69 -11.41 16.89
N ASN A 275 3.57 -10.26 16.23
CA ASN A 275 2.43 -9.96 15.34
C ASN A 275 2.39 -10.89 14.12
N GLN A 276 3.53 -11.12 13.46
CA GLN A 276 3.60 -12.00 12.28
C GLN A 276 3.42 -13.48 12.66
N LYS A 277 3.82 -13.86 13.87
CA LYS A 277 3.57 -15.20 14.44
C LYS A 277 2.09 -15.48 14.58
N GLU A 278 1.35 -14.58 15.23
CA GLU A 278 -0.10 -14.72 15.31
C GLU A 278 -0.74 -14.73 13.93
N HIS A 279 -0.34 -13.81 13.05
CA HIS A 279 -0.87 -13.73 11.69
C HIS A 279 -0.66 -15.03 10.92
N LEU A 280 0.53 -15.64 10.98
CA LEU A 280 0.83 -16.90 10.32
C LEU A 280 0.02 -18.07 10.90
N ILE A 281 -0.11 -18.15 12.23
CA ILE A 281 -0.95 -19.17 12.90
C ILE A 281 -2.39 -19.09 12.40
N LEU A 282 -2.96 -17.88 12.39
CA LEU A 282 -4.33 -17.65 11.95
C LEU A 282 -4.52 -17.94 10.46
N LEU A 283 -3.54 -17.60 9.61
CA LEU A 283 -3.58 -17.93 8.19
C LEU A 283 -3.58 -19.43 7.95
N LEU A 284 -2.68 -20.17 8.60
CA LEU A 284 -2.59 -21.63 8.48
C LEU A 284 -3.89 -22.28 8.96
N ALA A 285 -4.36 -21.92 10.16
CA ALA A 285 -5.61 -22.45 10.70
C ALA A 285 -6.80 -22.14 9.78
N ASN A 286 -6.91 -20.92 9.25
CA ASN A 286 -8.02 -20.54 8.39
C ASN A 286 -8.04 -21.29 7.05
N ILE A 287 -6.88 -21.46 6.41
CA ILE A 287 -6.77 -22.21 5.15
C ILE A 287 -7.11 -23.68 5.39
N ASP A 288 -6.55 -24.26 6.46
CA ASP A 288 -6.75 -25.67 6.81
C ASP A 288 -8.21 -25.98 7.17
N MET A 289 -8.88 -25.08 7.91
CA MET A 289 -10.33 -25.17 8.18
C MET A 289 -11.17 -25.19 6.89
N ARG A 290 -10.80 -24.38 5.88
CA ARG A 290 -11.53 -24.34 4.59
C ARG A 290 -11.27 -25.59 3.75
N GLY A 291 -10.06 -26.14 3.82
CA GLY A 291 -9.69 -27.39 3.14
C GLY A 291 -10.33 -28.63 3.76
N SER A 292 -10.50 -28.63 5.09
CA SER A 292 -10.99 -29.77 5.88
C SER A 292 -12.51 -29.92 5.94
N GLY A 293 -13.28 -29.15 5.15
CA GLY A 293 -14.75 -29.12 5.17
C GLY A 293 -15.48 -30.45 4.90
N ASN A 294 -14.75 -31.54 4.60
CA ASN A 294 -15.29 -32.88 4.34
C ASN A 294 -14.83 -33.98 5.32
N VAL A 295 -14.06 -33.66 6.37
CA VAL A 295 -13.57 -34.68 7.32
C VAL A 295 -14.50 -34.76 8.54
N HIS A 296 -14.98 -35.98 8.83
CA HIS A 296 -15.91 -36.26 9.92
C HIS A 296 -15.41 -35.73 11.27
N GLN A 297 -16.31 -35.12 12.04
CA GLN A 297 -16.06 -34.46 13.34
C GLN A 297 -15.47 -35.38 14.45
N GLY A 298 -15.30 -36.68 14.20
CA GLY A 298 -14.87 -37.67 15.20
C GLY A 298 -13.37 -37.74 15.51
N GLU A 299 -12.49 -37.20 14.67
CA GLU A 299 -11.01 -37.35 14.80
C GLU A 299 -10.27 -36.06 15.23
N ARG A 300 -10.98 -35.08 15.80
CA ARG A 300 -10.41 -33.75 16.11
C ARG A 300 -9.37 -33.69 17.24
N GLN A 301 -9.09 -34.79 17.95
CA GLN A 301 -8.12 -34.77 19.06
C GLN A 301 -6.65 -34.75 18.58
N ASN A 302 -6.35 -35.30 17.40
CA ASN A 302 -4.99 -35.34 16.82
C ASN A 302 -4.94 -34.60 15.46
N HIS A 303 -5.51 -33.40 15.40
CA HIS A 303 -5.51 -32.60 14.18
C HIS A 303 -4.10 -32.14 13.82
N MET A 304 -3.69 -32.31 12.57
CA MET A 304 -2.40 -31.85 12.04
C MET A 304 -2.64 -31.03 10.77
N ILE A 305 -1.92 -29.92 10.63
CA ILE A 305 -1.98 -29.09 9.42
C ILE A 305 -1.49 -29.90 8.22
N GLN A 306 -2.30 -29.94 7.16
CA GLN A 306 -2.00 -30.69 5.95
C GLN A 306 -0.87 -30.02 5.14
N ARG A 307 -0.07 -30.81 4.40
CA ARG A 307 1.00 -30.26 3.54
C ARG A 307 0.43 -29.35 2.44
N ASP A 308 -0.72 -29.72 1.88
CA ASP A 308 -1.44 -28.93 0.88
C ASP A 308 -1.76 -27.50 1.36
N THR A 309 -2.04 -27.33 2.67
CA THR A 309 -2.27 -26.01 3.29
C THR A 309 -1.01 -25.14 3.19
N VAL A 310 0.16 -25.69 3.53
CA VAL A 310 1.46 -25.00 3.46
C VAL A 310 1.83 -24.71 2.02
N ASP A 311 1.65 -25.67 1.11
CA ASP A 311 1.94 -25.51 -0.33
C ASP A 311 1.06 -24.44 -0.97
N HIS A 312 -0.22 -24.38 -0.59
CA HIS A 312 -1.12 -23.33 -1.02
C HIS A 312 -0.63 -21.95 -0.57
N LEU A 313 -0.20 -21.83 0.68
CA LEU A 313 0.31 -20.59 1.24
C LEU A 313 1.63 -20.18 0.57
N MET A 314 2.58 -21.10 0.39
CA MET A 314 3.82 -20.90 -0.37
C MET A 314 3.54 -20.32 -1.76
N LYS A 315 2.62 -20.95 -2.51
CA LYS A 315 2.26 -20.50 -3.86
C LYS A 315 1.68 -19.09 -3.86
N LYS A 316 0.83 -18.75 -2.88
CA LYS A 316 0.22 -17.43 -2.74
C LYS A 316 1.24 -16.35 -2.37
N VAL A 317 2.08 -16.61 -1.37
CA VAL A 317 3.05 -15.64 -0.86
C VAL A 317 4.14 -15.35 -1.90
N PHE A 318 4.64 -16.39 -2.57
CA PHE A 318 5.80 -16.25 -3.46
C PHE A 318 5.47 -16.08 -4.94
N GLN A 319 4.20 -15.98 -5.33
CA GLN A 319 3.82 -15.79 -6.75
C GLN A 319 4.53 -14.59 -7.39
N ASN A 320 4.60 -13.46 -6.69
CA ASN A 320 5.24 -12.24 -7.17
C ASN A 320 6.76 -12.40 -7.25
N TYR A 321 7.38 -12.93 -6.18
CA TYR A 321 8.81 -13.20 -6.15
C TYR A 321 9.26 -14.14 -7.28
N ILE A 322 8.54 -15.25 -7.49
CA ILE A 322 8.84 -16.19 -8.57
C ILE A 322 8.68 -15.51 -9.94
N SER A 323 7.67 -14.66 -10.11
CA SER A 323 7.46 -13.92 -11.36
C SER A 323 8.58 -12.91 -11.62
N TRP A 324 9.05 -12.22 -10.57
CA TRP A 324 10.20 -11.31 -10.63
C TRP A 324 11.51 -12.05 -10.97
N CYS A 325 11.77 -13.20 -10.35
CA CYS A 325 12.92 -14.04 -10.70
C CYS A 325 12.87 -14.48 -12.18
N ARG A 326 11.71 -14.92 -12.67
CA ARG A 326 11.53 -15.28 -14.10
C ARG A 326 11.77 -14.09 -15.03
N TYR A 327 11.24 -12.92 -14.67
CA TYR A 327 11.43 -11.67 -15.44
C TYR A 327 12.90 -11.30 -15.56
N LEU A 328 13.66 -11.41 -14.46
CA LEU A 328 15.10 -11.13 -14.46
C LEU A 328 15.95 -12.28 -15.00
N HIS A 329 15.37 -13.45 -15.29
CA HIS A 329 16.08 -14.70 -15.58
C HIS A 329 17.07 -15.09 -14.46
N LEU A 330 16.55 -15.13 -13.23
CA LEU A 330 17.23 -15.59 -12.03
C LEU A 330 16.64 -16.93 -11.56
N GLU A 331 17.46 -17.75 -10.93
CA GLU A 331 16.98 -18.91 -10.19
C GLU A 331 16.37 -18.49 -8.85
N SER A 332 15.37 -19.24 -8.38
CA SER A 332 14.77 -18.98 -7.07
C SER A 332 15.70 -19.49 -5.96
N ASN A 333 15.99 -18.62 -4.97
CA ASN A 333 16.69 -19.03 -3.75
C ASN A 333 15.80 -19.76 -2.73
N ILE A 334 14.51 -19.94 -3.02
CA ILE A 334 13.67 -20.87 -2.24
C ILE A 334 14.07 -22.29 -2.63
N LYS A 335 14.91 -22.91 -1.81
CA LYS A 335 15.40 -24.27 -1.97
C LYS A 335 14.92 -25.12 -0.80
N ILE A 336 14.08 -26.10 -1.10
CA ILE A 336 13.50 -27.03 -0.12
C ILE A 336 14.07 -28.42 -0.42
N PRO A 337 14.79 -29.07 0.51
CA PRO A 337 15.30 -30.42 0.31
C PRO A 337 14.16 -31.44 0.12
N HIS A 338 14.28 -32.32 -0.87
CA HIS A 338 13.26 -33.34 -1.18
C HIS A 338 13.00 -34.33 -0.03
N ASP A 339 13.98 -34.54 0.85
CA ASP A 339 13.89 -35.43 2.03
C ASP A 339 13.35 -34.74 3.30
N ALA A 340 12.85 -33.51 3.19
CA ALA A 340 12.22 -32.84 4.32
C ALA A 340 10.88 -33.54 4.63
N SER A 341 10.90 -34.50 5.55
CA SER A 341 9.70 -35.06 6.19
C SER A 341 8.93 -34.02 7.02
N THR A 342 9.51 -32.82 7.19
CA THR A 342 8.97 -31.69 7.94
C THR A 342 8.65 -30.52 7.01
N GLN A 343 7.54 -29.81 7.26
CA GLN A 343 7.14 -28.57 6.56
C GLN A 343 7.95 -27.34 7.05
N GLN A 344 9.05 -27.58 7.76
CA GLN A 344 9.80 -26.56 8.50
C GLN A 344 10.51 -25.56 7.57
N PRO A 345 11.22 -25.96 6.49
CA PRO A 345 11.84 -25.02 5.57
C PRO A 345 10.84 -24.08 4.90
N GLU A 346 9.68 -24.60 4.49
CA GLU A 346 8.61 -23.82 3.87
C GLU A 346 8.12 -22.71 4.81
N LEU A 347 7.88 -23.07 6.07
CA LEU A 347 7.45 -22.12 7.10
C LEU A 347 8.52 -21.09 7.43
N LEU A 348 9.81 -21.46 7.39
CA LEU A 348 10.91 -20.51 7.56
C LEU A 348 10.95 -19.48 6.42
N TYR A 349 10.80 -19.89 5.17
CA TYR A 349 10.72 -18.93 4.05
C TYR A 349 9.49 -18.03 4.17
N ILE A 350 8.32 -18.58 4.49
CA ILE A 350 7.09 -17.80 4.68
C ILE A 350 7.27 -16.80 5.82
N GLY A 351 7.76 -17.27 6.98
CA GLY A 351 8.05 -16.44 8.15
C GLY A 351 9.02 -15.32 7.82
N LEU A 352 10.12 -15.64 7.13
CA LEU A 352 11.12 -14.66 6.70
C LEU A 352 10.50 -13.57 5.82
N TYR A 353 9.68 -13.94 4.82
CA TYR A 353 9.02 -12.97 3.96
C TYR A 353 8.02 -12.09 4.73
N LEU A 354 7.23 -12.69 5.63
CA LEU A 354 6.27 -11.95 6.47
C LEU A 354 6.98 -10.98 7.42
N LEU A 355 8.13 -11.35 7.99
CA LEU A 355 8.93 -10.49 8.85
C LEU A 355 9.54 -9.31 8.08
N ILE A 356 10.13 -9.58 6.91
CA ILE A 356 10.61 -8.53 5.99
C ILE A 356 9.48 -7.58 5.63
N TRP A 357 8.32 -8.11 5.24
CA TRP A 357 7.15 -7.29 4.92
C TRP A 357 6.69 -6.51 6.14
N GLY A 358 6.69 -7.13 7.32
CA GLY A 358 6.31 -6.53 8.61
C GLY A 358 7.10 -5.27 8.97
N GLU A 359 8.41 -5.24 8.68
CA GLU A 359 9.27 -4.08 8.97
C GLU A 359 9.47 -3.11 7.79
N ALA A 360 9.07 -3.49 6.57
CA ALA A 360 9.32 -2.68 5.37
C ALA A 360 8.67 -1.29 5.35
N SER A 361 7.65 -1.00 6.17
CA SER A 361 6.99 0.32 6.24
C SER A 361 6.60 0.84 4.84
N ASN A 362 6.99 2.07 4.46
CA ASN A 362 6.76 2.66 3.14
C ASN A 362 7.46 1.93 1.98
N VAL A 363 8.51 1.13 2.25
CA VAL A 363 9.18 0.32 1.22
C VAL A 363 8.25 -0.76 0.67
N ARG A 364 7.14 -1.08 1.35
CA ARG A 364 6.10 -2.00 0.85
C ARG A 364 5.49 -1.59 -0.49
N PHE A 365 5.57 -0.31 -0.83
CA PHE A 365 5.12 0.21 -2.13
C PHE A 365 6.11 -0.04 -3.27
N MET A 366 7.22 -0.73 -3.00
CA MET A 366 8.25 -1.12 -3.96
C MET A 366 8.40 -2.66 -3.97
N PRO A 367 7.47 -3.40 -4.61
CA PRO A 367 7.43 -4.87 -4.51
C PRO A 367 8.68 -5.56 -5.04
N GLU A 368 9.36 -5.02 -6.05
CA GLU A 368 10.58 -5.56 -6.62
C GLU A 368 11.79 -5.28 -5.73
N CYS A 369 11.78 -4.17 -4.98
CA CYS A 369 12.71 -3.94 -3.88
C CYS A 369 12.53 -4.99 -2.77
N LEU A 370 11.28 -5.34 -2.42
CA LEU A 370 11.03 -6.42 -1.46
C LEU A 370 11.51 -7.78 -2.00
N CYS A 371 11.29 -8.05 -3.28
CA CYS A 371 11.79 -9.26 -3.92
C CYS A 371 13.32 -9.33 -3.88
N TYR A 372 14.00 -8.20 -4.07
CA TYR A 372 15.46 -8.11 -3.96
C TYR A 372 15.97 -8.40 -2.55
N ILE A 373 15.37 -7.78 -1.52
CA ILE A 373 15.72 -8.04 -0.12
C ILE A 373 15.49 -9.52 0.23
N PHE A 374 14.30 -10.04 -0.11
CA PHE A 374 13.97 -11.44 0.14
C PHE A 374 14.87 -12.39 -0.62
N HIS A 375 15.24 -12.09 -1.87
CA HIS A 375 16.10 -12.95 -2.68
C HIS A 375 17.44 -13.21 -1.99
N HIS A 376 18.05 -12.16 -1.43
CA HIS A 376 19.31 -12.30 -0.71
C HIS A 376 19.14 -12.98 0.64
N MET A 377 18.17 -12.56 1.46
CA MET A 377 17.94 -13.18 2.77
C MET A 377 17.50 -14.64 2.67
N ALA A 378 16.79 -15.03 1.61
CA ALA A 378 16.44 -16.43 1.34
C ALA A 378 17.68 -17.28 1.02
N ARG A 379 18.69 -16.70 0.34
CA ARG A 379 19.98 -17.36 0.13
C ARG A 379 20.71 -17.52 1.47
N ASP A 380 20.79 -16.45 2.26
CA ASP A 380 21.46 -16.48 3.56
C ASP A 380 20.78 -17.50 4.49
N LEU A 381 19.44 -17.55 4.50
CA LEU A 381 18.67 -18.58 5.21
C LEU A 381 19.01 -20.00 4.73
N TYR A 382 19.05 -20.22 3.41
CA TYR A 382 19.39 -21.53 2.85
C TYR A 382 20.80 -21.98 3.25
N ASP A 383 21.78 -21.09 3.20
CA ASP A 383 23.16 -21.38 3.54
C ASP A 383 23.27 -21.76 5.03
N ILE A 384 22.59 -21.03 5.93
CA ILE A 384 22.55 -21.31 7.37
C ILE A 384 21.90 -22.67 7.68
N ILE A 385 20.75 -22.99 7.08
CA ILE A 385 20.05 -24.27 7.37
C ILE A 385 20.73 -25.48 6.70
N SER A 386 21.53 -25.26 5.65
CA SER A 386 22.21 -26.32 4.90
C SER A 386 23.56 -26.68 5.51
N ASP A 387 24.25 -25.74 6.15
CA ASP A 387 25.53 -25.99 6.78
C ASP A 387 25.38 -26.68 8.15
N ARG A 388 25.12 -27.98 8.11
CA ARG A 388 24.93 -28.82 9.31
C ARG A 388 26.23 -29.15 10.07
N ARG A 389 27.38 -28.59 9.65
CA ARG A 389 28.68 -28.89 10.27
C ARG A 389 28.96 -28.06 11.51
N GLU A 390 28.35 -26.88 11.63
CA GLU A 390 28.49 -26.01 12.81
C GLU A 390 27.19 -25.97 13.61
N GLU A 391 27.26 -26.30 14.91
CA GLU A 391 26.10 -26.19 15.82
C GLU A 391 25.68 -24.73 16.07
N SER A 392 26.57 -23.78 15.74
CA SER A 392 26.32 -22.35 15.91
C SER A 392 26.94 -21.50 14.81
N PHE A 393 26.28 -20.38 14.48
CA PHE A 393 26.69 -19.48 13.40
C PHE A 393 26.68 -18.01 13.84
N ASP A 394 27.35 -17.15 13.08
CA ASP A 394 27.31 -15.70 13.27
C ASP A 394 26.13 -15.09 12.50
N PRO A 395 25.21 -14.37 13.17
CA PRO A 395 24.06 -13.71 12.53
C PRO A 395 24.48 -12.75 11.40
N PRO A 396 23.79 -12.76 10.23
CA PRO A 396 24.10 -11.86 9.11
C PRO A 396 23.97 -10.36 9.44
N PHE A 397 23.09 -10.02 10.39
CA PHE A 397 22.86 -8.65 10.85
C PHE A 397 23.12 -8.59 12.35
N ARG A 398 24.20 -7.90 12.74
CA ARG A 398 24.56 -7.71 14.16
C ARG A 398 24.73 -6.22 14.45
N ARG A 399 24.04 -5.73 15.48
CA ARG A 399 24.28 -4.42 16.09
C ARG A 399 24.18 -4.61 17.61
N GLU A 400 25.18 -4.14 18.34
CA GLU A 400 25.31 -4.35 19.78
C GLU A 400 24.05 -3.83 20.51
N GLY A 401 23.37 -4.74 21.22
CA GLY A 401 22.32 -4.39 22.18
C GLY A 401 20.99 -3.86 21.62
N SER A 402 20.69 -4.04 20.33
CA SER A 402 19.45 -3.53 19.72
C SER A 402 18.67 -4.57 18.92
N ASP A 403 17.42 -4.83 19.33
CA ASP A 403 16.45 -5.74 18.68
C ASP A 403 15.88 -5.19 17.34
N ASP A 404 16.58 -4.32 16.63
CA ASP A 404 16.10 -3.68 15.40
C ASP A 404 17.18 -3.55 14.31
N ALA A 405 18.16 -4.47 14.32
CA ALA A 405 19.26 -4.49 13.38
C ALA A 405 18.79 -4.55 11.90
N PHE A 406 17.78 -5.37 11.58
CA PHE A 406 17.22 -5.45 10.23
C PHE A 406 16.63 -4.11 9.78
N LEU A 407 15.78 -3.51 10.62
CA LEU A 407 15.16 -2.21 10.34
C LEU A 407 16.22 -1.14 10.07
N GLN A 408 17.27 -1.08 10.88
CA GLN A 408 18.29 -0.04 10.80
C GLN A 408 19.30 -0.25 9.67
N LEU A 409 19.69 -1.50 9.39
CA LEU A 409 20.73 -1.82 8.39
C LEU A 409 20.16 -2.02 6.99
N VAL A 410 18.93 -2.53 6.87
CA VAL A 410 18.32 -2.86 5.57
C VAL A 410 17.24 -1.86 5.17
N ILE A 411 16.24 -1.62 6.03
CA ILE A 411 15.08 -0.81 5.65
C ILE A 411 15.38 0.69 5.72
N GLN A 412 16.01 1.16 6.79
CA GLN A 412 16.24 2.58 7.05
C GLN A 412 17.04 3.28 5.93
N PRO A 413 18.11 2.70 5.35
CA PRO A 413 18.81 3.34 4.22
C PRO A 413 17.91 3.58 3.01
N ILE A 414 17.05 2.61 2.66
CA ILE A 414 16.11 2.72 1.54
C ILE A 414 15.00 3.72 1.87
N TYR A 415 14.47 3.66 3.08
CA TYR A 415 13.48 4.62 3.57
C TYR A 415 13.99 6.06 3.51
N ASN A 416 15.26 6.31 3.88
CA ASN A 416 15.86 7.63 3.84
C ASN A 416 15.90 8.20 2.41
N VAL A 417 16.14 7.36 1.40
CA VAL A 417 16.04 7.77 -0.02
C VAL A 417 14.62 8.22 -0.36
N ILE A 418 13.62 7.42 0.02
CA ILE A 418 12.21 7.74 -0.20
C ILE A 418 11.83 9.04 0.51
N HIS A 419 12.24 9.21 1.76
CA HIS A 419 11.99 10.41 2.55
C HIS A 419 12.61 11.65 1.91
N ASN A 420 13.86 11.56 1.45
CA ASN A 420 14.55 12.66 0.78
C ASN A 420 13.87 13.03 -0.55
N GLU A 421 13.44 12.06 -1.35
CA GLU A 421 12.67 12.33 -2.58
C GLU A 421 11.30 12.95 -2.28
N ALA A 422 10.62 12.49 -1.23
CA ALA A 422 9.33 13.02 -0.81
C ALA A 422 9.44 14.48 -0.33
N THR A 423 10.48 14.83 0.44
CA THR A 423 10.73 16.22 0.87
C THR A 423 11.04 17.13 -0.32
N MET A 424 11.79 16.64 -1.32
CA MET A 424 12.05 17.38 -2.56
C MET A 424 10.79 17.71 -3.37
N SER A 425 9.74 16.89 -3.27
CA SER A 425 8.48 17.13 -3.98
C SER A 425 7.77 18.43 -3.54
N LYS A 426 8.14 19.00 -2.36
CA LYS A 426 7.47 20.13 -1.70
C LYS A 426 5.94 20.00 -1.73
N ARG A 427 5.43 18.85 -1.30
CA ARG A 427 3.99 18.50 -1.30
C ARG A 427 3.34 18.52 -2.70
N GLY A 428 4.10 18.15 -3.73
CA GLY A 428 3.61 18.05 -5.11
C GLY A 428 3.62 19.37 -5.90
N THR A 429 4.18 20.45 -5.35
CA THR A 429 4.29 21.74 -6.05
C THR A 429 5.41 21.76 -7.10
N VAL A 430 6.34 20.81 -7.03
CA VAL A 430 7.47 20.69 -7.97
C VAL A 430 7.11 19.74 -9.10
N SER A 431 7.43 20.15 -10.35
CA SER A 431 7.28 19.30 -11.54
C SER A 431 7.80 17.88 -11.30
N HIS A 432 6.99 16.88 -11.65
CA HIS A 432 7.29 15.45 -11.52
C HIS A 432 8.58 15.01 -12.23
N SER A 433 9.15 15.84 -13.11
CA SER A 433 10.45 15.59 -13.73
C SER A 433 11.65 15.72 -12.78
N LYS A 434 11.49 16.44 -11.65
CA LYS A 434 12.61 16.84 -10.77
C LYS A 434 12.84 15.93 -9.55
N TRP A 435 11.88 15.05 -9.23
CA TRP A 435 11.90 14.15 -8.07
C TRP A 435 11.38 12.77 -8.46
N ARG A 436 11.85 11.71 -7.79
CA ARG A 436 11.47 10.30 -8.07
C ARG A 436 10.32 9.84 -7.17
N ASN A 437 9.32 9.16 -7.73
CA ASN A 437 8.28 8.51 -6.93
C ASN A 437 8.65 7.06 -6.59
N TYR A 438 7.76 6.34 -5.89
CA TYR A 438 7.96 4.93 -5.55
C TYR A 438 8.20 4.06 -6.81
N ASP A 439 7.46 4.30 -7.90
CA ASP A 439 7.62 3.55 -9.15
C ASP A 439 9.00 3.76 -9.78
N ASP A 440 9.48 5.01 -9.83
CA ASP A 440 10.80 5.37 -10.35
C ASP A 440 11.94 4.71 -9.54
N LEU A 441 11.77 4.61 -8.22
CA LEU A 441 12.75 3.94 -7.34
C LEU A 441 12.67 2.42 -7.47
N ASN A 442 11.47 1.88 -7.61
CA ASN A 442 11.22 0.45 -7.73
C ASN A 442 11.73 -0.13 -9.05
N GLU A 443 11.69 0.65 -10.13
CA GLU A 443 12.25 0.27 -11.44
C GLU A 443 13.74 -0.08 -11.38
N TYR A 444 14.49 0.48 -10.42
CA TYR A 444 15.89 0.10 -10.21
C TYR A 444 16.07 -1.42 -10.01
N PHE A 445 15.08 -2.07 -9.39
CA PHE A 445 15.08 -3.50 -9.11
C PHE A 445 14.53 -4.36 -10.27
N TRP A 446 14.22 -3.74 -11.42
CA TRP A 446 13.87 -4.45 -12.66
C TRP A 446 15.11 -4.80 -13.50
N SER A 447 16.31 -4.50 -13.01
CA SER A 447 17.55 -4.81 -13.71
C SER A 447 18.48 -5.66 -12.87
N LYS A 448 19.10 -6.66 -13.49
CA LYS A 448 20.22 -7.43 -12.91
C LYS A 448 21.41 -6.56 -12.46
N LYS A 449 21.46 -5.29 -12.89
CA LYS A 449 22.47 -4.33 -12.44
C LYS A 449 22.39 -4.04 -10.94
N CYS A 450 21.21 -4.10 -10.32
CA CYS A 450 21.07 -3.84 -8.88
C CYS A 450 21.95 -4.80 -8.05
N PHE A 451 22.07 -6.07 -8.43
CA PHE A 451 22.94 -7.04 -7.75
C PHE A 451 24.42 -6.68 -7.77
N LYS A 452 24.89 -6.00 -8.83
CA LYS A 452 26.30 -5.59 -8.96
C LYS A 452 26.57 -4.20 -8.37
N GLN A 453 25.60 -3.29 -8.51
CA GLN A 453 25.76 -1.88 -8.13
C GLN A 453 25.35 -1.60 -6.69
N LEU A 454 24.28 -2.24 -6.22
CA LEU A 454 23.82 -2.10 -4.84
C LEU A 454 24.48 -3.15 -3.94
N GLY A 455 24.61 -4.40 -4.40
CA GLY A 455 25.28 -5.47 -3.65
C GLY A 455 24.54 -5.93 -2.39
N TRP A 456 25.05 -6.97 -1.74
CA TRP A 456 24.53 -7.49 -0.48
C TRP A 456 25.67 -7.95 0.43
N PRO A 457 25.94 -7.30 1.58
CA PRO A 457 25.26 -6.11 2.12
C PRO A 457 25.25 -4.90 1.17
N MET A 458 24.26 -4.03 1.31
CA MET A 458 24.08 -2.90 0.39
C MET A 458 25.20 -1.87 0.54
N ASP A 459 25.84 -1.52 -0.56
CA ASP A 459 26.90 -0.50 -0.61
C ASP A 459 26.32 0.91 -0.45
N PRO A 460 26.65 1.63 0.64
CA PRO A 460 26.22 3.01 0.86
C PRO A 460 26.74 3.98 -0.21
N ALA A 461 27.80 3.61 -0.95
CA ALA A 461 28.36 4.41 -2.03
C ALA A 461 27.61 4.25 -3.37
N SER A 462 26.64 3.34 -3.47
CA SER A 462 25.90 3.08 -4.70
C SER A 462 25.07 4.29 -5.16
N ASP A 463 24.88 4.40 -6.49
CA ASP A 463 24.09 5.47 -7.13
C ASP A 463 22.63 5.54 -6.62
N PHE A 464 22.13 4.45 -6.03
CA PHE A 464 20.80 4.37 -5.44
C PHE A 464 20.66 5.29 -4.21
N PHE A 465 21.70 5.34 -3.35
CA PHE A 465 21.74 6.15 -2.12
C PHE A 465 22.32 7.55 -2.33
N ALA A 466 22.72 7.92 -3.55
CA ALA A 466 23.30 9.23 -3.83
C ALA A 466 22.33 10.38 -3.49
N ASP A 467 22.76 11.26 -2.58
CA ASP A 467 21.95 12.37 -2.07
C ASP A 467 21.76 13.47 -3.15
N PRO A 468 20.51 13.87 -3.43
CA PRO A 468 20.24 14.96 -4.38
C PRO A 468 20.77 16.33 -3.94
N THR A 469 21.02 16.57 -2.65
CA THR A 469 21.46 17.87 -2.12
C THR A 469 22.97 18.10 -2.25
N LYS A 470 23.79 17.06 -2.08
CA LYS A 470 25.25 17.15 -2.26
C LYS A 470 25.63 17.47 -3.71
N THR A 471 24.88 16.92 -4.67
CA THR A 471 25.14 17.13 -6.10
C THR A 471 25.03 18.60 -6.52
N LYS A 472 24.22 19.43 -5.84
CA LYS A 472 24.12 20.87 -6.17
C LYS A 472 25.27 21.70 -5.60
N ASN A 473 25.71 21.40 -4.38
CA ASN A 473 26.77 22.15 -3.72
C ASN A 473 28.15 21.85 -4.33
N ASP A 474 28.35 20.64 -4.86
CA ASP A 474 29.62 20.23 -5.49
C ASP A 474 29.78 20.81 -6.91
N ILE A 475 28.68 21.06 -7.65
CA ILE A 475 28.71 21.73 -8.96
C ILE A 475 29.19 23.19 -8.84
N GLU A 476 28.95 23.84 -7.71
CA GLU A 476 29.38 25.22 -7.50
C GLU A 476 30.81 25.35 -6.93
N ARG A 477 31.46 24.27 -6.48
CA ARG A 477 32.70 24.40 -5.69
C ARG A 477 33.97 23.72 -6.17
N HIS A 478 33.99 22.71 -7.04
CA HIS A 478 35.29 22.26 -7.57
C HIS A 478 35.20 21.52 -8.90
N ASP A 479 35.95 22.05 -9.87
CA ASP A 479 36.37 21.39 -11.10
C ASP A 479 37.20 20.12 -10.75
N HIS A 480 36.97 19.03 -11.48
CA HIS A 480 37.73 17.75 -11.48
C HIS A 480 37.54 16.64 -10.44
N SER A 481 36.56 16.65 -9.53
CA SER A 481 36.15 15.38 -8.88
C SER A 481 35.00 14.73 -9.66
N MET A 482 35.07 13.42 -9.93
CA MET A 482 33.99 12.68 -10.60
C MET A 482 32.69 12.80 -9.81
N SER A 483 31.89 13.81 -10.17
CA SER A 483 30.59 14.10 -9.58
C SER A 483 29.73 12.83 -9.56
N ARG A 484 29.40 12.36 -8.34
CA ARG A 484 28.46 11.25 -8.11
C ARG A 484 27.15 11.55 -8.84
N ARG A 485 26.90 10.85 -9.94
CA ARG A 485 25.80 11.15 -10.84
C ARG A 485 24.57 10.40 -10.35
N ARG A 486 23.63 11.12 -9.71
CA ARG A 486 22.29 10.61 -9.37
C ARG A 486 21.72 9.83 -10.55
N MET A 487 21.26 8.60 -10.31
CA MET A 487 20.62 7.77 -11.33
C MET A 487 19.42 8.54 -11.93
N SER A 488 19.49 8.82 -13.23
CA SER A 488 18.43 9.51 -13.95
C SER A 488 17.19 8.62 -14.05
N LYS A 489 15.98 9.21 -14.02
CA LYS A 489 14.73 8.48 -14.30
C LYS A 489 14.88 7.67 -15.58
N THR A 490 14.66 6.37 -15.47
CA THR A 490 14.82 5.37 -16.52
C THR A 490 13.66 5.38 -17.50
N ASN A 491 12.46 5.76 -17.04
CA ASN A 491 11.28 5.88 -17.89
C ASN A 491 10.90 7.31 -18.27
N PHE A 492 10.25 7.38 -19.44
CA PHE A 492 9.77 8.58 -20.12
C PHE A 492 8.88 9.41 -19.20
N VAL A 493 9.34 10.62 -18.88
CA VAL A 493 8.47 11.67 -18.34
C VAL A 493 7.64 12.19 -19.52
N GLU A 494 6.34 11.88 -19.54
CA GLU A 494 5.42 12.47 -20.51
C GLU A 494 5.42 13.99 -20.34
N VAL A 495 6.11 14.69 -21.24
CA VAL A 495 6.01 16.14 -21.32
C VAL A 495 4.67 16.45 -21.96
N ARG A 496 3.63 16.58 -21.12
CA ARG A 496 2.30 16.93 -21.59
C ARG A 496 2.31 18.34 -22.19
N THR A 497 2.23 18.42 -23.50
CA THR A 497 2.02 19.67 -24.24
C THR A 497 0.55 19.80 -24.65
N PHE A 498 0.13 21.02 -25.01
CA PHE A 498 -1.23 21.27 -25.52
C PHE A 498 -1.56 20.41 -26.76
N LEU A 499 -0.56 20.00 -27.54
CA LEU A 499 -0.73 19.11 -28.69
C LEU A 499 -1.22 17.70 -28.31
N HIS A 500 -1.06 17.26 -27.06
CA HIS A 500 -1.65 15.98 -26.60
C HIS A 500 -3.19 16.04 -26.58
N LEU A 501 -3.79 17.24 -26.45
CA LEU A 501 -5.25 17.42 -26.54
C LEU A 501 -5.73 17.13 -27.97
N PHE A 502 -5.04 17.68 -28.98
CA PHE A 502 -5.35 17.39 -30.39
C PHE A 502 -5.13 15.92 -30.74
N ARG A 503 -4.08 15.29 -30.21
CA ARG A 503 -3.82 13.85 -30.40
C ARG A 503 -4.91 12.97 -29.78
N SER A 504 -5.38 13.33 -28.58
CA SER A 504 -6.31 12.49 -27.80
C SER A 504 -7.76 12.58 -28.29
N PHE A 505 -8.15 13.72 -28.86
CA PHE A 505 -9.49 13.99 -29.39
C PHE A 505 -9.50 14.21 -30.90
N ASP A 506 -8.61 13.51 -31.62
CA ASP A 506 -8.43 13.54 -33.08
C ASP A 506 -9.76 13.46 -33.86
N ARG A 507 -10.63 12.51 -33.48
CA ARG A 507 -11.93 12.27 -34.14
C ARG A 507 -12.90 13.44 -33.99
N MET A 508 -12.87 14.10 -32.83
CA MET A 508 -13.72 15.25 -32.54
C MET A 508 -13.31 16.43 -33.43
N TRP A 509 -12.01 16.73 -33.50
CA TRP A 509 -11.48 17.78 -34.35
C TRP A 509 -11.73 17.50 -35.84
N ALA A 510 -11.51 16.26 -36.28
CA ALA A 510 -11.79 15.86 -37.65
C ALA A 510 -13.28 16.03 -38.01
N PHE A 511 -14.18 15.60 -37.13
CA PHE A 511 -15.62 15.78 -37.35
C PHE A 511 -15.99 17.26 -37.50
N PHE A 512 -15.56 18.12 -36.57
CA PHE A 512 -15.92 19.54 -36.62
C PHE A 512 -15.38 20.25 -37.85
N ILE A 513 -14.10 20.02 -38.21
CA ILE A 513 -13.48 20.66 -39.37
C ILE A 513 -14.16 20.22 -40.68
N LEU A 514 -14.41 18.90 -40.84
CA LEU A 514 -15.02 18.36 -42.05
C LEU A 514 -16.49 18.75 -42.18
N ALA A 515 -17.25 18.71 -41.07
CA ALA A 515 -18.64 19.14 -41.04
C ALA A 515 -18.74 20.64 -41.35
N PHE A 516 -17.86 21.46 -40.76
CA PHE A 516 -17.82 22.90 -41.05
C PHE A 516 -17.51 23.17 -42.53
N GLN A 517 -16.50 22.53 -43.11
CA GLN A 517 -16.19 22.66 -44.54
C GLN A 517 -17.39 22.26 -45.42
N ALA A 518 -18.06 21.13 -45.12
CA ALA A 518 -19.23 20.71 -45.87
C ALA A 518 -20.37 21.74 -45.79
N MET A 519 -20.68 22.23 -44.58
CA MET A 519 -21.72 23.23 -44.36
C MET A 519 -21.42 24.56 -45.07
N VAL A 520 -20.16 25.02 -45.05
CA VAL A 520 -19.72 26.21 -45.78
C VAL A 520 -19.94 26.03 -47.27
N ILE A 521 -19.54 24.89 -47.84
CA ILE A 521 -19.72 24.62 -49.28
C ILE A 521 -21.21 24.62 -49.67
N ILE A 522 -22.07 24.04 -48.82
CA ILE A 522 -23.52 23.99 -49.05
C ILE A 522 -24.14 25.40 -48.91
N ALA A 523 -23.75 26.16 -47.90
CA ALA A 523 -24.28 27.49 -47.63
C ALA A 523 -23.91 28.50 -48.73
N TRP A 524 -22.75 28.33 -49.37
CA TRP A 524 -22.33 29.14 -50.51
C TRP A 524 -22.82 28.61 -51.88
N SER A 525 -23.69 27.59 -51.89
CA SER A 525 -24.34 27.14 -53.14
C SER A 525 -25.41 28.15 -53.59
N PRO A 526 -25.69 28.27 -54.91
CA PRO A 526 -26.67 29.22 -55.43
C PRO A 526 -28.09 29.04 -54.85
N SER A 527 -28.44 27.82 -54.44
CA SER A 527 -29.75 27.45 -53.89
C SER A 527 -29.83 27.58 -52.36
N GLY A 528 -28.70 27.57 -51.65
CA GLY A 528 -28.61 27.73 -50.19
C GLY A 528 -29.36 26.67 -49.35
N SER A 529 -29.97 25.68 -50.00
CA SER A 529 -30.78 24.63 -49.38
C SER A 529 -29.96 23.37 -49.13
N LEU A 530 -30.37 22.55 -48.15
CA LEU A 530 -29.73 21.25 -47.88
C LEU A 530 -29.86 20.27 -49.06
N SER A 531 -30.86 20.44 -49.94
CA SER A 531 -31.02 19.65 -51.16
C SER A 531 -29.97 19.94 -52.23
N ALA A 532 -29.22 21.05 -52.13
CA ALA A 532 -28.15 21.41 -53.05
C ALA A 532 -27.03 20.36 -53.12
N ILE A 533 -26.90 19.49 -52.12
CA ILE A 533 -25.92 18.39 -52.12
C ILE A 533 -26.13 17.43 -53.30
N PHE A 534 -27.36 17.30 -53.82
CA PHE A 534 -27.65 16.43 -54.98
C PHE A 534 -27.30 17.09 -56.33
N GLU A 535 -26.94 18.38 -56.35
CA GLU A 535 -26.45 19.03 -57.56
C GLU A 535 -25.02 18.54 -57.87
N PRO A 536 -24.73 18.05 -59.10
CA PRO A 536 -23.43 17.47 -59.43
C PRO A 536 -22.22 18.38 -59.16
N ALA A 537 -22.40 19.70 -59.33
CA ALA A 537 -21.35 20.68 -59.08
C ALA A 537 -21.07 20.89 -57.58
N VAL A 538 -22.13 20.99 -56.76
CA VAL A 538 -22.03 21.13 -55.31
C VAL A 538 -21.54 19.84 -54.67
N PHE A 539 -22.06 18.68 -55.10
CA PHE A 539 -21.59 17.36 -54.67
C PHE A 539 -20.08 17.21 -54.87
N ARG A 540 -19.57 17.55 -56.07
CA ARG A 540 -18.13 17.50 -56.37
C ARG A 540 -17.31 18.44 -55.48
N ASN A 541 -17.83 19.62 -55.15
CA ASN A 541 -17.16 20.54 -54.23
C ASN A 541 -17.17 19.98 -52.80
N VAL A 542 -18.29 19.42 -52.33
CA VAL A 542 -18.39 18.76 -51.02
C VAL A 542 -17.41 17.59 -50.92
N MET A 543 -17.16 16.85 -52.00
CA MET A 543 -16.16 15.78 -52.00
C MET A 543 -14.71 16.25 -51.72
N THR A 544 -14.42 17.56 -51.69
CA THR A 544 -13.13 18.10 -51.23
C THR A 544 -12.89 17.87 -49.72
N ILE A 545 -13.92 17.52 -48.95
CA ILE A 545 -13.75 17.13 -47.54
C ILE A 545 -12.77 15.95 -47.39
N PHE A 546 -12.68 15.06 -48.39
CA PHE A 546 -11.75 13.92 -48.32
C PHE A 546 -10.28 14.34 -48.44
N ILE A 547 -10.00 15.43 -49.17
CA ILE A 547 -8.67 16.04 -49.22
C ILE A 547 -8.30 16.59 -47.84
N THR A 548 -9.21 17.34 -47.21
CA THR A 548 -9.02 17.85 -45.86
C THR A 548 -8.89 16.71 -44.84
N ALA A 549 -9.65 15.63 -44.99
CA ALA A 549 -9.55 14.46 -44.13
C ALA A 549 -8.18 13.79 -44.24
N ALA A 550 -7.61 13.70 -45.45
CA ALA A 550 -6.25 13.17 -45.64
C ALA A 550 -5.17 14.06 -45.02
N PHE A 551 -5.34 15.38 -45.11
CA PHE A 551 -4.46 16.34 -44.42
C PHE A 551 -4.53 16.18 -42.89
N LEU A 552 -5.72 16.05 -42.32
CA LEU A 552 -5.89 15.85 -40.87
C LEU A 552 -5.31 14.49 -40.42
N ASN A 553 -5.47 13.44 -41.21
CA ASN A 553 -4.84 12.13 -40.94
C ASN A 553 -3.31 12.20 -41.00
N PHE A 554 -2.75 12.99 -41.92
CA PHE A 554 -1.31 13.25 -41.97
C PHE A 554 -0.83 14.02 -40.75
N LEU A 555 -1.56 15.07 -40.33
CA LEU A 555 -1.24 15.83 -39.12
C LEU A 555 -1.29 14.93 -37.88
N GLN A 556 -2.29 14.07 -37.77
CA GLN A 556 -2.39 13.08 -36.71
C GLN A 556 -1.19 12.12 -36.67
N ALA A 557 -0.84 11.52 -37.81
CA ALA A 557 0.31 10.62 -37.90
C ALA A 557 1.63 11.34 -37.55
N THR A 558 1.76 12.61 -37.92
CA THR A 558 2.90 13.47 -37.57
C THR A 558 2.97 13.70 -36.06
N LEU A 559 1.85 14.06 -35.43
CA LEU A 559 1.76 14.26 -33.98
C LEU A 559 2.04 12.98 -33.19
N GLU A 560 1.60 11.82 -33.69
CA GLU A 560 1.93 10.52 -33.07
C GLU A 560 3.43 10.24 -33.05
N ILE A 561 4.17 10.64 -34.09
CA ILE A 561 5.63 10.47 -34.16
C ILE A 561 6.33 11.50 -33.26
N VAL A 562 5.97 12.79 -33.39
CA VAL A 562 6.63 13.89 -32.67
C VAL A 562 6.43 13.77 -31.16
N LEU A 563 5.21 13.48 -30.70
CA LEU A 563 4.91 13.41 -29.26
C LEU A 563 5.49 12.14 -28.61
N ASN A 564 5.69 11.07 -29.39
CA ASN A 564 6.34 9.84 -28.91
C ASN A 564 7.85 9.79 -29.21
N TRP A 565 8.45 10.86 -29.74
CA TRP A 565 9.85 10.86 -30.20
C TRP A 565 10.84 10.42 -29.11
N LYS A 566 10.65 10.91 -27.88
CA LYS A 566 11.50 10.53 -26.74
C LYS A 566 11.21 9.12 -26.20
N ALA A 567 9.99 8.63 -26.38
CA ALA A 567 9.57 7.27 -26.01
C ALA A 567 9.90 6.23 -27.10
N TRP A 568 10.42 6.64 -28.25
CA TRP A 568 10.62 5.76 -29.40
C TRP A 568 11.58 4.60 -29.10
N ARG A 569 12.57 4.80 -28.23
CA ARG A 569 13.52 3.76 -27.80
C ARG A 569 12.90 2.69 -26.89
N SER A 570 11.76 2.97 -26.25
CA SER A 570 11.07 2.02 -25.37
C SER A 570 9.89 1.32 -26.04
N LEU A 571 9.54 1.68 -27.28
CA LEU A 571 8.44 1.05 -28.02
C LEU A 571 8.87 -0.30 -28.60
N VAL A 572 7.97 -1.28 -28.56
CA VAL A 572 8.16 -2.57 -29.23
C VAL A 572 8.31 -2.36 -30.74
N CYS A 573 9.26 -3.05 -31.39
CA CYS A 573 9.55 -2.88 -32.83
C CYS A 573 8.30 -2.94 -33.72
N SER A 574 7.35 -3.83 -33.41
CA SER A 574 6.07 -3.93 -34.12
C SER A 574 5.24 -2.63 -34.05
N GLN A 575 5.23 -1.97 -32.89
CA GLN A 575 4.53 -0.69 -32.74
C GLN A 575 5.24 0.42 -33.50
N MET A 576 6.58 0.47 -33.45
CA MET A 576 7.37 1.44 -34.24
C MET A 576 7.05 1.34 -35.73
N ILE A 577 7.12 0.13 -36.31
CA ILE A 577 6.84 -0.10 -37.73
C ILE A 577 5.44 0.39 -38.11
N ARG A 578 4.45 0.18 -37.23
CA ARG A 578 3.08 0.63 -37.46
C ARG A 578 2.95 2.15 -37.57
N HIS A 579 3.59 2.91 -36.68
CA HIS A 579 3.51 4.38 -36.72
C HIS A 579 4.17 4.94 -37.99
N VAL A 580 5.32 4.38 -38.37
CA VAL A 580 6.00 4.73 -39.64
C VAL A 580 5.12 4.40 -40.85
N LEU A 581 4.51 3.20 -40.88
CA LEU A 581 3.67 2.78 -41.99
C LEU A 581 2.39 3.64 -42.11
N LYS A 582 1.76 4.00 -40.98
CA LYS A 582 0.62 4.94 -40.96
C LYS A 582 1.01 6.31 -41.52
N PHE A 583 2.19 6.81 -41.18
CA PHE A 583 2.70 8.09 -41.68
C PHE A 583 2.94 8.05 -43.21
N VAL A 584 3.56 6.99 -43.72
CA VAL A 584 3.77 6.80 -45.17
C VAL A 584 2.44 6.71 -45.93
N VAL A 585 1.48 5.94 -45.41
CA VAL A 585 0.14 5.82 -46.02
C VAL A 585 -0.60 7.16 -46.01
N ALA A 586 -0.48 7.95 -44.93
CA ALA A 586 -1.09 9.27 -44.85
C ALA A 586 -0.50 10.25 -45.87
N ILE A 587 0.83 10.23 -46.08
CA ILE A 587 1.48 11.01 -47.16
C ILE A 587 0.97 10.58 -48.54
N GLY A 588 0.83 9.26 -48.77
CA GLY A 588 0.30 8.73 -50.02
C GLY A 588 -1.07 9.32 -50.35
N TRP A 589 -2.00 9.32 -49.39
CA TRP A 589 -3.34 9.89 -49.59
C TRP A 589 -3.35 11.42 -49.68
N LEU A 590 -2.46 12.10 -48.96
CA LEU A 590 -2.26 13.54 -49.06
C LEU A 590 -1.84 13.98 -50.47
N ILE A 591 -1.16 13.12 -51.23
CA ILE A 591 -0.75 13.39 -52.60
C ILE A 591 -1.82 12.91 -53.60
N ILE A 592 -2.31 11.68 -53.45
CA ILE A 592 -3.24 11.04 -54.40
C ILE A 592 -4.56 11.82 -54.52
N LEU A 593 -5.17 12.24 -53.42
CA LEU A 593 -6.50 12.87 -53.45
C LEU A 593 -6.49 14.27 -54.10
N PRO A 594 -5.57 15.21 -53.78
CA PRO A 594 -5.49 16.49 -54.49
C PRO A 594 -5.16 16.36 -55.97
N VAL A 595 -4.25 15.43 -56.31
CA VAL A 595 -3.84 15.18 -57.70
C VAL A 595 -5.01 14.66 -58.53
N THR A 596 -5.71 13.64 -58.05
CA THR A 596 -6.84 13.06 -58.77
C THR A 596 -8.03 14.01 -58.83
N TYR A 597 -8.21 14.89 -57.82
CA TYR A 597 -9.20 15.96 -57.85
C TYR A 597 -8.86 17.02 -58.90
N SER A 598 -7.61 17.45 -58.99
CA SER A 598 -7.16 18.43 -59.98
C SER A 598 -7.38 17.96 -61.42
N SER A 599 -7.03 16.71 -61.72
CA SER A 599 -7.25 16.11 -63.05
C SER A 599 -8.72 15.93 -63.43
N SER A 600 -9.64 16.07 -62.46
CA SER A 600 -11.10 16.02 -62.67
C SER A 600 -11.68 17.37 -63.13
N ILE A 601 -10.93 18.48 -62.99
CA ILE A 601 -11.39 19.84 -63.29
C ILE A 601 -11.09 20.20 -64.75
N GLN A 602 -12.12 20.64 -65.49
CA GLN A 602 -12.01 21.00 -66.91
C GLN A 602 -11.19 22.29 -67.16
N ASN A 603 -11.17 23.24 -66.22
CA ASN A 603 -10.41 24.50 -66.31
C ASN A 603 -9.63 24.77 -65.00
N PRO A 604 -8.42 24.20 -64.82
CA PRO A 604 -7.66 24.35 -63.57
C PRO A 604 -7.07 25.76 -63.44
N THR A 605 -7.29 26.41 -62.29
CA THR A 605 -6.72 27.73 -61.94
C THR A 605 -5.85 27.64 -60.68
N GLY A 606 -4.76 28.43 -60.63
CA GLY A 606 -3.86 28.50 -59.47
C GLY A 606 -3.13 27.19 -59.13
N LEU A 607 -3.12 26.81 -57.86
CA LEU A 607 -2.50 25.56 -57.36
C LEU A 607 -3.02 24.29 -58.04
N ILE A 608 -4.25 24.32 -58.57
CA ILE A 608 -4.86 23.20 -59.28
C ILE A 608 -4.10 22.94 -60.60
N LYS A 609 -3.66 23.99 -61.31
CA LYS A 609 -2.86 23.88 -62.54
C LYS A 609 -1.48 23.27 -62.30
N PHE A 610 -0.90 23.50 -61.12
CA PHE A 610 0.38 22.90 -60.74
C PHE A 610 0.29 21.37 -60.66
N PHE A 611 -0.77 20.84 -60.03
CA PHE A 611 -0.99 19.39 -59.92
C PHE A 611 -1.40 18.74 -61.25
N SER A 612 -2.20 19.42 -62.08
CA SER A 612 -2.61 18.86 -63.39
C SER A 612 -1.42 18.67 -64.35
N ASN A 613 -0.42 19.55 -64.27
CA ASN A 613 0.80 19.45 -65.08
C ASN A 613 1.70 18.28 -64.68
N TRP A 614 1.61 17.81 -63.42
CA TRP A 614 2.44 16.72 -62.92
C TRP A 614 1.99 15.33 -63.44
N ILE A 615 0.69 15.12 -63.67
CA ILE A 615 0.14 13.78 -63.95
C ILE A 615 -0.04 13.46 -65.45
N GLY A 616 0.14 14.42 -66.37
CA GLY A 616 -0.22 14.23 -67.77
C GLY A 616 -1.74 14.07 -67.96
N ASN A 617 -2.24 14.19 -69.20
CA ASN A 617 -3.67 14.31 -69.52
C ASN A 617 -4.51 13.02 -69.24
N PHE A 618 -4.69 12.65 -67.98
CA PHE A 618 -5.68 11.67 -67.53
C PHE A 618 -6.97 12.39 -67.14
N GLN A 619 -7.75 12.84 -68.13
CA GLN A 619 -9.04 13.49 -67.90
C GLN A 619 -10.15 12.45 -67.75
N SER A 620 -10.48 12.07 -66.52
CA SER A 620 -11.77 11.42 -66.25
C SER A 620 -12.25 11.64 -64.81
N GLN A 621 -13.49 12.07 -64.67
CA GLN A 621 -14.17 12.30 -63.37
C GLN A 621 -14.29 11.02 -62.53
N SER A 622 -14.18 9.85 -63.15
CA SER A 622 -14.26 8.52 -62.50
C SER A 622 -13.08 8.21 -61.58
N ILE A 623 -11.88 8.76 -61.86
CA ILE A 623 -10.65 8.41 -61.11
C ILE A 623 -10.69 8.97 -59.68
N TYR A 624 -11.15 10.21 -59.49
CA TYR A 624 -11.25 10.80 -58.16
C TYR A 624 -12.26 10.07 -57.28
N ASN A 625 -13.43 9.75 -57.83
CA ASN A 625 -14.46 9.00 -57.10
C ASN A 625 -13.97 7.60 -56.70
N PHE A 626 -13.20 6.94 -57.57
CA PHE A 626 -12.56 5.67 -57.25
C PHE A 626 -11.50 5.81 -56.15
N ALA A 627 -10.66 6.84 -56.20
CA ALA A 627 -9.67 7.14 -55.17
C ALA A 627 -10.32 7.42 -53.81
N VAL A 628 -11.42 8.18 -53.78
CA VAL A 628 -12.19 8.42 -52.54
C VAL A 628 -12.84 7.14 -52.01
N ALA A 629 -13.40 6.31 -52.88
CA ALA A 629 -13.95 5.02 -52.46
C ALA A 629 -12.87 4.15 -51.80
N LEU A 630 -11.70 4.05 -52.44
CA LEU A 630 -10.54 3.29 -51.91
C LEU A 630 -10.02 3.88 -50.59
N TYR A 631 -9.97 5.21 -50.46
CA TYR A 631 -9.60 5.90 -49.22
C TYR A 631 -10.57 5.60 -48.07
N MET A 632 -11.86 5.47 -48.37
CA MET A 632 -12.91 5.25 -47.37
C MET A 632 -13.08 3.77 -46.97
N LEU A 633 -12.63 2.83 -47.79
CA LEU A 633 -12.76 1.39 -47.52
C LEU A 633 -12.32 0.97 -46.10
N PRO A 634 -11.14 1.37 -45.58
CA PRO A 634 -10.73 1.00 -44.22
C PRO A 634 -11.69 1.49 -43.13
N ASN A 635 -12.23 2.70 -43.27
CA ASN A 635 -13.18 3.28 -42.32
C ASN A 635 -14.55 2.60 -42.41
N ILE A 636 -14.99 2.25 -43.63
CA ILE A 636 -16.21 1.49 -43.88
C ILE A 636 -16.11 0.09 -43.26
N PHE A 637 -15.01 -0.62 -43.48
CA PHE A 637 -14.76 -1.91 -42.83
C PHE A 637 -14.73 -1.79 -41.30
N SER A 638 -14.08 -0.75 -40.75
CA SER A 638 -14.07 -0.52 -39.31
C SER A 638 -15.47 -0.25 -38.75
N ALA A 639 -16.31 0.52 -39.47
CA ALA A 639 -17.69 0.78 -39.06
C ALA A 639 -18.55 -0.49 -39.15
N LEU A 640 -18.41 -1.28 -40.21
CA LEU A 640 -19.09 -2.57 -40.37
C LEU A 640 -18.70 -3.55 -39.24
N PHE A 641 -17.42 -3.67 -38.90
CA PHE A 641 -16.97 -4.51 -37.79
C PHE A 641 -17.43 -4.00 -36.42
N PHE A 642 -17.64 -2.70 -36.27
CA PHE A 642 -18.20 -2.12 -35.06
C PHE A 642 -19.69 -2.42 -34.90
N ILE A 643 -20.47 -2.30 -35.98
CA ILE A 643 -21.92 -2.52 -35.99
C ILE A 643 -22.24 -4.02 -35.89
N PHE A 644 -21.49 -4.88 -36.59
CA PHE A 644 -21.72 -6.32 -36.64
C PHE A 644 -20.80 -7.09 -35.67
N LEU A 645 -21.17 -7.05 -34.39
CA LEU A 645 -20.48 -7.76 -33.29
C LEU A 645 -20.16 -9.25 -33.56
N PRO A 646 -21.03 -10.05 -34.21
CA PRO A 646 -20.74 -11.45 -34.51
C PRO A 646 -19.53 -11.64 -35.44
N MET A 647 -19.38 -10.79 -36.45
CA MET A 647 -18.24 -10.85 -37.37
C MET A 647 -16.93 -10.50 -36.66
N ARG A 648 -16.96 -9.48 -35.80
CA ARG A 648 -15.80 -9.10 -34.99
C ARG A 648 -15.33 -10.23 -34.08
N ARG A 649 -16.26 -10.92 -33.40
CA ARG A 649 -15.94 -12.09 -32.56
C ARG A 649 -15.35 -13.24 -33.36
N ALA A 650 -15.82 -13.47 -34.60
CA ALA A 650 -15.26 -14.49 -35.48
C ALA A 650 -13.84 -14.13 -35.97
N LEU A 651 -13.59 -12.86 -36.30
CA LEU A 651 -12.27 -12.34 -36.69
C LEU A 651 -11.27 -12.41 -35.52
N GLU A 652 -11.67 -12.02 -34.31
CA GLU A 652 -10.83 -12.07 -33.11
C GLU A 652 -10.45 -13.51 -32.71
N ARG A 653 -11.30 -14.50 -33.03
CA ARG A 653 -11.02 -15.94 -32.82
C ARG A 653 -10.25 -16.59 -33.97
N SER A 654 -10.07 -15.90 -35.10
CA SER A 654 -9.40 -16.47 -36.27
C SER A 654 -7.88 -16.52 -36.09
N ASN A 655 -7.30 -17.68 -36.36
CA ASN A 655 -5.84 -17.88 -36.37
C ASN A 655 -5.18 -17.53 -37.71
N SER A 656 -5.92 -16.98 -38.68
CA SER A 656 -5.37 -16.59 -39.97
C SER A 656 -4.35 -15.45 -39.82
N ARG A 657 -3.20 -15.59 -40.47
CA ARG A 657 -2.14 -14.56 -40.50
C ARG A 657 -2.63 -13.25 -41.10
N ILE A 658 -3.50 -13.33 -42.11
CA ILE A 658 -4.10 -12.16 -42.78
C ILE A 658 -5.03 -11.42 -41.82
N VAL A 659 -5.87 -12.14 -41.07
CA VAL A 659 -6.78 -11.55 -40.08
C VAL A 659 -6.01 -10.90 -38.94
N ARG A 660 -4.95 -11.55 -38.44
CA ARG A 660 -4.08 -10.97 -37.41
C ARG A 660 -3.37 -9.70 -37.89
N PHE A 661 -2.93 -9.66 -39.14
CA PHE A 661 -2.34 -8.46 -39.74
C PHE A 661 -3.37 -7.32 -39.89
N LEU A 662 -4.59 -7.63 -40.38
CA LEU A 662 -5.68 -6.67 -40.47
C LEU A 662 -6.08 -6.12 -39.09
N LEU A 663 -6.17 -6.97 -38.07
CA LEU A 663 -6.43 -6.55 -36.69
C LEU A 663 -5.28 -5.72 -36.11
N TRP A 664 -4.03 -6.04 -36.44
CA TRP A 664 -2.84 -5.25 -36.05
C TRP A 664 -2.86 -3.84 -36.66
N TRP A 665 -3.31 -3.72 -37.92
CA TRP A 665 -3.48 -2.46 -38.65
C TRP A 665 -4.68 -1.63 -38.16
N THR A 666 -5.81 -2.27 -37.89
CA THR A 666 -7.09 -1.63 -37.51
C THR A 666 -7.25 -1.36 -36.02
N GLN A 667 -6.28 -1.75 -35.17
CA GLN A 667 -6.30 -1.46 -33.75
C GLN A 667 -6.39 0.05 -33.47
N VAL A 668 -7.60 0.50 -33.13
CA VAL A 668 -7.85 1.81 -32.53
C VAL A 668 -7.22 1.81 -31.14
N HIS A 669 -6.43 2.84 -30.83
CA HIS A 669 -5.60 2.95 -29.63
C HIS A 669 -6.34 2.86 -28.28
N LEU A 670 -7.67 2.75 -28.24
CA LEU A 670 -8.48 2.95 -27.05
C LEU A 670 -8.96 1.68 -26.31
N ILE A 671 -8.78 0.46 -26.84
CA ILE A 671 -9.44 -0.73 -26.25
C ILE A 671 -8.47 -1.76 -25.65
N ARG A 672 -7.17 -1.71 -25.97
CA ARG A 672 -6.21 -2.68 -25.40
C ARG A 672 -5.62 -2.29 -24.04
N SER A 673 -5.78 -1.04 -23.59
CA SER A 673 -5.31 -0.61 -22.27
C SER A 673 -6.30 -0.90 -21.14
N ILE A 674 -7.56 -1.24 -21.44
CA ILE A 674 -8.60 -1.50 -20.43
C ILE A 674 -8.80 -3.00 -20.16
N TYR A 675 -8.44 -3.87 -21.10
CA TYR A 675 -8.71 -5.31 -21.02
C TYR A 675 -7.50 -6.20 -20.67
N MET A 676 -6.35 -5.62 -20.31
CA MET A 676 -5.20 -6.39 -19.78
C MET A 676 -4.88 -6.11 -18.31
N THR A 677 -5.80 -5.44 -17.60
CA THR A 677 -5.75 -5.24 -16.13
C THR A 677 -7.02 -5.74 -15.45
N SER A 678 -7.52 -6.91 -15.85
CA SER A 678 -8.44 -7.74 -15.05
C SER A 678 -7.98 -9.18 -15.07
#